data_AF-A0A8C0WHH5-F1
#
_entry.id   AF-A0A8C0WHH5-F1
#
_cell.length_a   1.000
_cell.length_b   1.000
_cell.length_c   1.000
_cell.angle_alpha   90.00
_cell.angle_beta   90.00
_cell.angle_gamma   90.00
#
_symmetry.space_group_name_H-M   'P 1'
#
loop_
_entity.id
_entity.type
_entity.pdbx_description
1 polymer ?
#
loop_
_entity_poly.entity_id
_entity_poly.type
_entity_poly.pdbx_seq_one_letter_code
_entity_poly.pdbx_strand_id
1 'polypeptide(L)'
;LTRTQTESGQEPMAHACNPGYSGDRDQENHDSKAAPEGCLNGSSGKSVYLASVSMSQVDVDSGIENMEVDESDRREKRSLSDKEPSSGPEVSEEQALQLVCKIFRVSWKDRDRDVIFLSSLSAQFKQNPKEVFSDFKDLIGQILMEVLMMSTQTRDENPFASLTATSQPIAAAARSPDRNLMLNAGSSSGTSPMFCNLGSFSASSLSSLGASGGASNWDSCSDHFTIEACKETDMLNYLIECFDRVGIEEKKAPKMCSQPSVSQLLSNIRSQCISHTALVLQGSLTQPRSMQQPSFLVPYMLCRNLPYGFIQELVRTTHQDEEVFKQIFIPILQGLALAAKECSLDNDYFKYPLMALGELCETKFGKTHPVCNLVASLPLWMPKSLSPGSGRELQRLSYLGAFFSFSVFAEDDAKVVEKYFSGPAITLENSRVVSQSLQHYLELGRQELFKILHSILLNGETREAALGYMAAVVNANMKKAQMQTDDRLVSTDGFMLNFLWVLQQLSTKIKLETVDPTYIFHPRCRITLPNDETRVNATMEDVNDWLTELYGDQPPFSEPKFPTECFFLTLHAHHLSILPSCRRYIRRLRAIRELNRTVEDLKNNESQWKDSPLATRHREMLKRCKTQLKKLVRCKACADAGLLDESLLRRCLNFYGLVIQLLLRILDPAYPDITLPLNSDVPKVFAALPEFYVEDVAEFLFFIVQYSPQVLYEPCTQDIVMFLVVMLCNQNYIRNPYLVAKLVEVMFMTNPAVQPRTQKFFEMIENHPLSTKLLVPSLMKFYTDVEHTGATSEFYDKFTIRYHISTIFKSLWQNIAHHGTFMEEFNSGKQFVRYINMLINDTTFLLDESLESLKRIHEVQEEMKNKEQWDQLPRVRTASQFSHNFADNPLVDTGGALPWGLHLYHHVLLVLLQQPLLVSQPPPFLILLSTTLFRVLLGLPSYLESNPKL
;
A
#
# COMPACT_ATOMS: atom_id res chain seq x y z
N LEU A 1 -13.20 -69.32 -18.92
CA LEU A 1 -13.45 -70.26 -17.81
C LEU A 1 -13.89 -69.39 -16.64
N THR A 2 -15.16 -69.10 -16.35
CA THR A 2 -16.47 -69.79 -16.37
C THR A 2 -17.50 -68.63 -16.36
N ARG A 3 -18.40 -68.38 -17.34
CA ARG A 3 -19.70 -69.05 -17.65
C ARG A 3 -20.37 -69.55 -16.35
N THR A 4 -21.58 -69.13 -15.96
CA THR A 4 -22.88 -69.18 -16.67
C THR A 4 -23.96 -68.58 -15.73
N GLN A 5 -24.86 -67.71 -16.22
CA GLN A 5 -26.32 -67.96 -16.48
C GLN A 5 -27.20 -67.95 -15.20
N THR A 6 -28.45 -67.47 -15.15
CA THR A 6 -29.48 -67.22 -16.19
C THR A 6 -30.71 -66.50 -15.59
N GLU A 7 -31.49 -65.88 -16.49
CA GLU A 7 -32.97 -65.76 -16.51
C GLU A 7 -33.67 -64.90 -15.43
N SER A 8 -34.74 -64.13 -15.70
CA SER A 8 -35.72 -63.91 -16.78
C SER A 8 -36.53 -62.64 -16.36
N GLY A 9 -37.25 -61.85 -17.15
CA GLY A 9 -38.00 -62.05 -18.38
C GLY A 9 -39.48 -61.67 -18.15
N GLN A 10 -40.02 -60.78 -19.02
CA GLN A 10 -41.43 -60.60 -19.40
C GLN A 10 -42.36 -59.58 -18.68
N GLU A 11 -42.55 -58.42 -19.35
CA GLU A 11 -43.80 -57.86 -19.93
C GLU A 11 -45.12 -58.69 -19.83
N PRO A 12 -46.34 -58.06 -19.80
CA PRO A 12 -46.90 -57.38 -21.00
C PRO A 12 -47.92 -56.22 -20.80
N MET A 13 -48.26 -55.60 -21.95
CA MET A 13 -49.24 -54.55 -22.26
C MET A 13 -50.71 -54.80 -21.83
N ALA A 14 -51.50 -53.70 -21.70
CA ALA A 14 -52.70 -53.44 -22.53
C ALA A 14 -53.41 -52.08 -22.22
N HIS A 15 -53.61 -51.27 -23.28
CA HIS A 15 -54.81 -50.50 -23.73
C HIS A 15 -55.55 -49.49 -22.81
N ALA A 16 -56.15 -48.38 -23.25
CA ALA A 16 -56.26 -47.61 -24.50
C ALA A 16 -57.18 -46.36 -24.27
N CYS A 17 -57.16 -45.43 -25.23
CA CYS A 17 -58.25 -44.51 -25.67
C CYS A 17 -58.40 -43.07 -25.11
N ASN A 18 -58.14 -42.13 -26.04
CA ASN A 18 -58.68 -40.77 -26.27
C ASN A 18 -60.24 -40.77 -26.47
N PRO A 19 -60.99 -39.65 -26.65
CA PRO A 19 -60.60 -38.37 -27.31
C PRO A 19 -61.26 -37.02 -26.82
N GLY A 20 -60.74 -35.88 -27.31
CA GLY A 20 -61.58 -34.86 -27.98
C GLY A 20 -61.72 -33.41 -27.43
N TYR A 21 -61.14 -32.46 -28.18
CA TYR A 21 -61.65 -31.13 -28.62
C TYR A 21 -61.67 -29.84 -27.74
N SER A 22 -60.90 -28.84 -28.25
CA SER A 22 -61.16 -27.40 -28.51
C SER A 22 -61.50 -26.36 -27.43
N GLY A 23 -60.75 -25.24 -27.46
CA GLY A 23 -61.34 -23.90 -27.71
C GLY A 23 -61.26 -22.83 -26.61
N ASP A 24 -60.47 -21.77 -26.89
CA ASP A 24 -60.72 -20.33 -26.70
C ASP A 24 -61.06 -19.69 -25.32
N ARG A 25 -60.22 -18.68 -25.00
CA ARG A 25 -60.50 -17.27 -24.63
C ARG A 25 -61.02 -16.83 -23.24
N ASP A 26 -60.34 -15.77 -22.81
CA ASP A 26 -60.81 -14.50 -22.24
C ASP A 26 -61.38 -14.41 -20.80
N GLN A 27 -60.57 -13.78 -19.94
CA GLN A 27 -60.73 -12.39 -19.45
C GLN A 27 -61.84 -12.03 -18.44
N GLU A 28 -61.48 -10.98 -17.66
CA GLU A 28 -62.33 -10.07 -16.87
C GLU A 28 -62.84 -10.60 -15.52
N ASN A 29 -63.08 -9.81 -14.47
CA ASN A 29 -62.88 -8.42 -13.99
C ASN A 29 -63.50 -8.51 -12.55
N HIS A 30 -63.29 -7.67 -11.54
CA HIS A 30 -63.47 -6.22 -11.44
C HIS A 30 -63.07 -5.77 -10.02
N ASP A 31 -62.37 -4.64 -9.96
CA ASP A 31 -62.55 -3.47 -9.08
C ASP A 31 -63.23 -3.59 -7.70
N SER A 32 -62.64 -2.93 -6.69
CA SER A 32 -63.18 -1.63 -6.17
C SER A 32 -62.38 -1.02 -5.00
N LYS A 33 -62.23 0.30 -5.09
CA LYS A 33 -61.66 1.29 -4.14
C LYS A 33 -62.27 1.30 -2.73
N ALA A 34 -61.50 1.77 -1.73
CA ALA A 34 -61.85 2.93 -0.88
C ALA A 34 -60.77 3.25 0.19
N ALA A 35 -60.40 4.53 0.27
CA ALA A 35 -59.94 5.26 1.48
C ALA A 35 -61.16 6.12 1.97
N PRO A 36 -61.18 6.94 3.06
CA PRO A 36 -60.04 7.67 3.67
C PRO A 36 -60.15 8.02 5.20
N GLU A 37 -59.27 8.95 5.63
CA GLU A 37 -59.40 9.99 6.70
C GLU A 37 -58.92 9.77 8.15
N GLY A 38 -58.13 10.76 8.64
CA GLY A 38 -57.83 10.99 10.05
C GLY A 38 -56.59 11.87 10.34
N CYS A 39 -56.67 13.19 10.17
CA CYS A 39 -55.69 14.21 10.61
C CYS A 39 -55.91 14.66 12.07
N LEU A 40 -54.84 15.12 12.78
CA LEU A 40 -54.70 16.48 13.37
C LEU A 40 -53.53 16.63 14.39
N ASN A 41 -52.66 17.62 14.11
CA ASN A 41 -51.93 18.60 14.96
C ASN A 41 -51.01 18.13 16.12
N GLY A 42 -49.83 18.72 16.39
CA GLY A 42 -49.12 19.86 15.80
C GLY A 42 -48.05 20.43 16.77
N SER A 43 -47.01 21.04 16.19
CA SER A 43 -45.98 21.97 16.75
C SER A 43 -44.78 21.40 17.53
N SER A 44 -43.55 21.94 17.48
CA SER A 44 -42.72 22.62 16.46
C SER A 44 -41.31 22.76 17.09
N GLY A 45 -40.23 22.56 16.34
CA GLY A 45 -38.86 22.77 16.83
C GLY A 45 -37.81 22.41 15.78
N LYS A 46 -37.39 23.41 14.99
CA LYS A 46 -36.47 23.27 13.84
C LYS A 46 -35.04 22.91 14.26
N SER A 47 -34.46 21.88 13.65
CA SER A 47 -33.01 21.78 13.42
C SER A 47 -32.77 21.20 12.03
N VAL A 48 -31.78 21.76 11.34
CA VAL A 48 -31.51 21.64 9.91
C VAL A 48 -30.94 20.25 9.58
N TYR A 49 -31.66 19.47 8.78
CA TYR A 49 -31.20 18.25 8.11
C TYR A 49 -31.11 18.52 6.60
N LEU A 50 -29.97 18.22 5.99
CA LEU A 50 -29.86 18.03 4.54
C LEU A 50 -29.85 16.52 4.29
N ALA A 51 -30.97 16.04 3.76
CA ALA A 51 -31.24 14.64 3.50
C ALA A 51 -30.68 14.19 2.14
N SER A 52 -30.16 12.97 2.17
CA SER A 52 -30.07 12.01 1.09
C SER A 52 -31.32 11.96 0.20
N VAL A 53 -31.12 11.88 -1.12
CA VAL A 53 -32.14 11.43 -2.07
C VAL A 53 -31.59 10.20 -2.79
N SER A 54 -32.25 9.06 -2.53
CA SER A 54 -32.26 7.90 -3.42
C SER A 54 -33.35 8.09 -4.45
N MET A 55 -33.09 7.83 -5.72
CA MET A 55 -34.11 7.50 -6.71
C MET A 55 -33.59 6.43 -7.67
N SER A 56 -34.41 5.40 -7.87
CA SER A 56 -34.27 4.33 -8.85
C SER A 56 -35.04 4.66 -10.14
N GLN A 57 -34.43 4.30 -11.28
CA GLN A 57 -34.96 3.89 -12.60
C GLN A 57 -36.20 4.60 -13.19
N VAL A 58 -36.06 5.18 -14.39
CA VAL A 58 -36.61 4.70 -15.69
C VAL A 58 -35.86 5.39 -16.85
N ASP A 59 -35.66 4.61 -17.92
CA ASP A 59 -35.01 4.87 -19.22
C ASP A 59 -35.46 6.09 -20.03
N VAL A 60 -34.51 6.76 -20.71
CA VAL A 60 -34.62 7.22 -22.12
C VAL A 60 -33.22 7.25 -22.76
N ASP A 61 -33.12 6.53 -23.88
CA ASP A 61 -32.03 6.41 -24.84
C ASP A 61 -31.34 7.73 -25.25
N SER A 62 -30.00 7.74 -25.26
CA SER A 62 -29.17 8.62 -26.11
C SER A 62 -27.77 8.02 -26.24
N GLY A 63 -27.62 7.13 -27.21
CA GLY A 63 -26.33 6.59 -27.63
C GLY A 63 -25.50 7.64 -28.37
N ILE A 64 -24.28 7.87 -27.89
CA ILE A 64 -23.17 8.42 -28.66
C ILE A 64 -21.98 7.49 -28.42
N GLU A 65 -21.76 6.61 -29.38
CA GLU A 65 -20.58 5.76 -29.50
C GLU A 65 -19.37 6.62 -29.92
N ASN A 66 -18.26 6.43 -29.21
CA ASN A 66 -16.95 6.84 -29.67
C ASN A 66 -16.49 5.85 -30.74
N MET A 67 -16.29 6.34 -31.96
CA MET A 67 -15.68 5.61 -33.06
C MET A 67 -14.21 5.27 -32.74
N GLU A 68 -13.92 3.99 -32.55
CA GLU A 68 -12.63 3.39 -32.93
C GLU A 68 -12.75 2.94 -34.39
N VAL A 69 -11.87 3.44 -35.25
CA VAL A 69 -11.77 3.00 -36.65
C VAL A 69 -10.51 2.16 -36.78
N ASP A 70 -10.71 0.84 -36.87
CA ASP A 70 -9.72 -0.10 -37.39
C ASP A 70 -9.87 -0.18 -38.92
N GLU A 71 -8.76 0.04 -39.59
CA GLU A 71 -8.54 -0.10 -41.03
C GLU A 71 -8.54 -1.58 -41.43
N SER A 72 -9.42 -1.97 -42.36
CA SER A 72 -9.28 -3.21 -43.13
C SER A 72 -10.01 -3.12 -44.46
N ASP A 73 -9.20 -3.10 -45.53
CA ASP A 73 -9.44 -3.47 -46.92
C ASP A 73 -10.85 -3.95 -47.33
N ARG A 74 -11.46 -3.23 -48.27
CA ARG A 74 -12.26 -3.85 -49.35
C ARG A 74 -12.33 -2.96 -50.60
N ARG A 75 -11.69 -3.44 -51.67
CA ARG A 75 -11.92 -3.04 -53.06
C ARG A 75 -13.40 -3.15 -53.41
N GLU A 76 -13.98 -2.09 -53.97
CA GLU A 76 -14.96 -2.25 -55.05
C GLU A 76 -15.01 -1.02 -55.97
N LYS A 77 -14.92 -1.30 -57.26
CA LYS A 77 -14.94 -0.36 -58.39
C LYS A 77 -16.31 0.30 -58.50
N ARG A 78 -16.36 1.63 -58.66
CA ARG A 78 -17.35 2.31 -59.51
C ARG A 78 -16.76 3.60 -60.09
N SER A 79 -16.69 3.61 -61.42
CA SER A 79 -16.39 4.75 -62.28
C SER A 79 -17.49 5.81 -62.21
N LEU A 80 -17.12 7.10 -62.19
CA LEU A 80 -17.49 8.07 -63.24
C LEU A 80 -16.98 9.51 -62.94
N SER A 81 -16.44 10.12 -64.00
CA SER A 81 -16.32 11.54 -64.38
C SER A 81 -15.43 12.49 -63.57
N ASP A 82 -14.23 12.68 -64.11
CA ASP A 82 -13.55 13.96 -64.37
C ASP A 82 -14.12 15.22 -63.73
N LYS A 83 -13.49 15.65 -62.64
CA LYS A 83 -13.22 17.07 -62.36
C LYS A 83 -11.83 17.19 -61.75
N GLU A 84 -10.96 17.87 -62.49
CA GLU A 84 -9.60 18.24 -62.08
C GLU A 84 -9.59 18.86 -60.67
N PRO A 85 -8.65 18.46 -59.78
CA PRO A 85 -8.40 19.23 -58.58
C PRO A 85 -7.62 20.48 -58.97
N SER A 86 -8.22 21.64 -58.73
CA SER A 86 -7.55 22.93 -58.79
C SER A 86 -6.27 22.91 -57.96
N SER A 87 -5.14 23.12 -58.62
CA SER A 87 -3.83 23.34 -58.01
C SER A 87 -3.90 24.50 -57.02
N GLY A 88 -3.78 24.19 -55.73
CA GLY A 88 -3.31 25.18 -54.76
C GLY A 88 -1.88 25.61 -55.13
N PRO A 89 -1.44 26.83 -54.78
CA PRO A 89 -0.10 27.29 -55.13
C PRO A 89 0.93 26.38 -54.43
N GLU A 90 1.73 25.67 -55.22
CA GLU A 90 2.92 24.98 -54.75
C GLU A 90 3.87 26.02 -54.12
N VAL A 91 4.29 25.80 -52.88
CA VAL A 91 5.29 26.64 -52.22
C VAL A 91 6.57 26.63 -53.05
N SER A 92 7.02 27.82 -53.45
CA SER A 92 8.24 27.98 -54.24
C SER A 92 9.48 27.57 -53.43
N GLU A 93 10.52 27.08 -54.10
CA GLU A 93 11.80 26.71 -53.48
C GLU A 93 12.40 27.86 -52.66
N GLU A 94 12.18 29.10 -53.08
CA GLU A 94 12.67 30.29 -52.38
C GLU A 94 11.94 30.53 -51.04
N GLN A 95 10.64 30.22 -50.97
CA GLN A 95 9.88 30.26 -49.72
C GLN A 95 10.33 29.15 -48.75
N ALA A 96 10.67 27.96 -49.27
CA ALA A 96 11.21 26.86 -48.47
C ALA A 96 12.59 27.21 -47.89
N LEU A 97 13.49 27.82 -48.69
CA LEU A 97 14.79 28.30 -48.22
C LEU A 97 14.66 29.40 -47.16
N GLN A 98 13.73 30.34 -47.34
CA GLN A 98 13.44 31.36 -46.32
C GLN A 98 12.95 30.74 -45.01
N LEU A 99 12.12 29.70 -45.09
CA LEU A 99 11.64 28.98 -43.91
C LEU A 99 12.79 28.26 -43.18
N VAL A 100 13.70 27.61 -43.92
CA VAL A 100 14.92 26.98 -43.35
C VAL A 100 15.80 28.03 -42.65
N CYS A 101 16.11 29.15 -43.32
CA CYS A 101 16.88 30.25 -42.72
C CYS A 101 16.23 30.79 -41.45
N LYS A 102 14.90 30.94 -41.47
CA LYS A 102 14.13 31.44 -40.32
C LYS A 102 14.16 30.47 -39.14
N ILE A 103 13.99 29.17 -39.39
CA ILE A 103 13.98 28.15 -38.33
C ILE A 103 15.36 28.03 -37.69
N PHE A 104 16.43 27.95 -38.47
CA PHE A 104 17.79 27.85 -37.93
C PHE A 104 18.35 29.21 -37.47
N ARG A 105 17.73 30.34 -37.85
CA ARG A 105 18.30 31.70 -37.69
C ARG A 105 19.70 31.77 -38.31
N VAL A 106 19.79 31.37 -39.58
CA VAL A 106 21.02 31.41 -40.38
C VAL A 106 20.84 32.25 -41.64
N SER A 107 21.93 32.82 -42.14
CA SER A 107 21.98 33.56 -43.41
C SER A 107 23.31 33.32 -44.10
N TRP A 108 23.27 33.19 -45.42
CA TRP A 108 24.45 33.12 -46.28
C TRP A 108 24.50 34.27 -47.30
N LYS A 109 23.49 35.15 -47.30
CA LYS A 109 23.38 36.35 -48.15
C LYS A 109 23.89 37.59 -47.42
N ASP A 110 23.30 37.89 -46.26
CA ASP A 110 23.55 39.10 -45.48
C ASP A 110 24.08 38.80 -44.07
N ARG A 111 24.97 39.64 -43.55
CA ARG A 111 25.40 39.60 -42.14
C ARG A 111 24.45 40.45 -41.31
N ASP A 112 23.76 39.82 -40.37
CA ASP A 112 22.84 40.48 -39.44
C ASP A 112 23.19 40.12 -37.98
N ARG A 113 22.72 40.90 -37.00
CA ARG A 113 23.02 40.68 -35.57
C ARG A 113 22.29 39.47 -34.98
N ASP A 114 21.09 39.17 -35.48
CA ASP A 114 20.18 38.17 -34.93
C ASP A 114 20.20 36.82 -35.68
N VAL A 115 21.20 36.63 -36.55
CA VAL A 115 21.31 35.52 -37.50
C VAL A 115 22.76 35.06 -37.63
N ILE A 116 23.02 33.75 -37.61
CA ILE A 116 24.36 33.19 -37.80
C ILE A 116 24.73 33.24 -39.28
N PHE A 117 25.86 33.89 -39.60
CA PHE A 117 26.36 33.96 -40.97
C PHE A 117 27.20 32.73 -41.34
N LEU A 118 26.74 31.96 -42.34
CA LEU A 118 27.40 30.74 -42.81
C LEU A 118 28.40 31.05 -43.91
N SER A 119 29.68 31.15 -43.54
CA SER A 119 30.77 31.58 -44.43
C SER A 119 31.13 30.56 -45.51
N SER A 120 31.08 29.26 -45.19
CA SER A 120 31.39 28.18 -46.12
C SER A 120 30.26 28.02 -47.14
N LEU A 121 29.01 27.94 -46.66
CA LEU A 121 27.82 27.92 -47.52
C LEU A 121 27.73 29.17 -48.43
N SER A 122 28.05 30.37 -47.91
CA SER A 122 28.09 31.59 -48.72
C SER A 122 29.11 31.50 -49.87
N ALA A 123 30.27 30.88 -49.64
CA ALA A 123 31.28 30.69 -50.68
C ALA A 123 30.82 29.68 -51.75
N GLN A 124 30.15 28.61 -51.36
CA GLN A 124 29.62 27.58 -52.29
C GLN A 124 28.48 28.13 -53.15
N PHE A 125 27.53 28.86 -52.54
CA PHE A 125 26.45 29.54 -53.27
C PHE A 125 26.96 30.61 -54.25
N LYS A 126 28.13 31.22 -53.99
CA LYS A 126 28.78 32.15 -54.92
C LYS A 126 29.48 31.48 -56.09
N GLN A 127 29.93 30.23 -55.94
CA GLN A 127 30.57 29.47 -57.02
C GLN A 127 29.54 28.88 -57.99
N ASN A 128 28.61 28.05 -57.50
CA ASN A 128 27.59 27.41 -58.32
C ASN A 128 26.29 27.17 -57.51
N PRO A 129 25.27 28.04 -57.63
CA PRO A 129 24.03 27.93 -56.85
C PRO A 129 23.25 26.63 -57.06
N LYS A 130 23.38 26.00 -58.25
CA LYS A 130 22.63 24.79 -58.64
C LYS A 130 23.27 23.48 -58.16
N GLU A 131 24.50 23.53 -57.64
CA GLU A 131 25.26 22.34 -57.20
C GLU A 131 25.51 22.30 -55.68
N VAL A 132 25.00 23.28 -54.93
CA VAL A 132 25.29 23.39 -53.48
C VAL A 132 24.66 22.28 -52.66
N PHE A 133 23.44 21.86 -53.02
CA PHE A 133 22.73 20.79 -52.33
C PHE A 133 21.97 19.93 -53.33
N SER A 134 21.90 18.63 -53.04
CA SER A 134 21.17 17.65 -53.84
C SER A 134 19.68 17.57 -53.46
N ASP A 135 19.38 17.72 -52.17
CA ASP A 135 18.05 17.85 -51.61
C ASP A 135 18.05 18.74 -50.36
N PHE A 136 16.87 19.05 -49.80
CA PHE A 136 16.79 19.85 -48.58
C PHE A 136 17.42 19.17 -47.37
N LYS A 137 17.55 17.83 -47.35
CA LYS A 137 18.12 17.09 -46.23
C LYS A 137 19.63 17.29 -46.16
N ASP A 138 20.30 17.29 -47.31
CA ASP A 138 21.71 17.62 -47.51
C ASP A 138 21.98 19.07 -47.11
N LEU A 139 21.18 20.03 -47.60
CA LEU A 139 21.30 21.44 -47.22
C LEU A 139 21.19 21.65 -45.70
N ILE A 140 20.18 21.04 -45.05
CA ILE A 140 19.99 21.13 -43.61
C ILE A 140 21.18 20.52 -42.86
N GLY A 141 21.71 19.39 -43.33
CA GLY A 141 22.89 18.77 -42.76
C GLY A 141 24.13 19.65 -42.84
N GLN A 142 24.38 20.27 -44.00
CA GLN A 142 25.48 21.23 -44.19
C GLN A 142 25.34 22.44 -43.27
N ILE A 143 24.13 23.02 -43.15
CA ILE A 143 23.84 24.13 -42.24
C ILE A 143 24.16 23.74 -40.80
N LEU A 144 23.61 22.63 -40.32
CA LEU A 144 23.80 22.19 -38.94
C LEU A 144 25.25 21.88 -38.63
N MET A 145 25.96 21.20 -39.53
CA MET A 145 27.37 20.87 -39.32
C MET A 145 28.26 22.12 -39.28
N GLU A 146 28.06 23.08 -40.19
CA GLU A 146 28.80 24.35 -40.16
C GLU A 146 28.53 25.09 -38.84
N VAL A 147 27.25 25.23 -38.45
CA VAL A 147 26.85 25.94 -37.22
C VAL A 147 27.43 25.28 -35.97
N LEU A 148 27.34 23.95 -35.85
CA LEU A 148 27.84 23.23 -34.68
C LEU A 148 29.38 23.27 -34.62
N MET A 149 30.06 23.17 -35.75
CA MET A 149 31.54 23.26 -35.82
C MET A 149 32.06 24.67 -35.54
N MET A 150 31.27 25.74 -35.71
CA MET A 150 31.68 27.07 -35.27
C MET A 150 31.95 27.12 -33.76
N SER A 151 31.18 26.38 -32.95
CA SER A 151 31.37 26.33 -31.49
C SER A 151 32.61 25.54 -31.05
N THR A 152 33.12 24.63 -31.90
CA THR A 152 34.36 23.90 -31.60
C THR A 152 35.60 24.73 -31.97
N GLN A 153 35.50 25.59 -32.98
CA GLN A 153 36.60 26.40 -33.53
C GLN A 153 36.88 27.69 -32.75
N THR A 154 35.88 28.34 -32.14
CA THR A 154 36.10 29.51 -31.28
C THR A 154 36.57 29.08 -29.87
N ARG A 155 37.64 29.72 -29.37
CA ARG A 155 38.23 29.40 -28.06
C ARG A 155 37.52 30.07 -26.88
N ASP A 156 36.96 31.27 -27.06
CA ASP A 156 36.50 32.10 -25.93
C ASP A 156 35.10 32.76 -26.10
N GLU A 157 34.42 32.60 -27.24
CA GLU A 157 33.09 33.19 -27.48
C GLU A 157 32.06 32.12 -27.88
N ASN A 158 30.92 32.09 -27.17
CA ASN A 158 29.76 31.27 -27.53
C ASN A 158 29.11 31.89 -28.80
N PRO A 159 29.16 31.20 -29.96
CA PRO A 159 28.65 31.73 -31.22
C PRO A 159 27.11 31.90 -31.23
N PHE A 160 26.41 31.33 -30.25
CA PHE A 160 24.96 31.39 -30.07
C PHE A 160 24.52 32.49 -29.08
N ALA A 161 25.48 33.19 -28.44
CA ALA A 161 25.17 34.20 -27.41
C ALA A 161 24.36 35.39 -27.96
N SER A 162 24.48 35.72 -29.25
CA SER A 162 23.66 36.76 -29.89
C SER A 162 22.21 36.32 -30.14
N LEU A 163 21.96 35.02 -30.31
CA LEU A 163 20.62 34.49 -30.57
C LEU A 163 19.74 34.47 -29.32
N THR A 164 20.36 34.32 -28.14
CA THR A 164 19.69 34.26 -26.83
C THR A 164 19.30 35.63 -26.27
N ALA A 165 19.66 36.74 -26.92
CA ALA A 165 19.23 38.08 -26.51
C ALA A 165 17.77 38.42 -26.88
N THR A 166 17.13 37.61 -27.74
CA THR A 166 15.77 37.85 -28.27
C THR A 166 14.72 36.81 -27.84
N SER A 167 15.13 35.78 -27.09
CA SER A 167 14.29 34.76 -26.46
C SER A 167 14.73 34.59 -24.99
N GLN A 168 13.82 34.30 -24.05
CA GLN A 168 14.23 33.98 -22.67
C GLN A 168 15.16 32.75 -22.70
N PRO A 169 16.44 32.85 -22.27
CA PRO A 169 17.38 31.75 -22.43
C PRO A 169 17.09 30.64 -21.42
N ILE A 170 17.05 29.39 -21.89
CA ILE A 170 16.93 28.18 -21.05
C ILE A 170 18.03 28.14 -19.96
N ALA A 171 19.22 28.68 -20.26
CA ALA A 171 20.37 28.71 -19.34
C ALA A 171 20.45 29.96 -18.43
N ALA A 172 19.72 31.05 -18.72
CA ALA A 172 19.82 32.29 -17.93
C ALA A 172 19.03 32.25 -16.62
N ALA A 173 18.06 31.34 -16.50
CA ALA A 173 17.33 31.09 -15.26
C ALA A 173 18.20 30.42 -14.16
N ALA A 174 19.39 29.91 -14.50
CA ALA A 174 20.28 29.18 -13.59
C ALA A 174 21.42 30.04 -12.99
N ARG A 175 21.43 31.37 -13.21
CA ARG A 175 22.45 32.26 -12.64
C ARG A 175 21.98 32.86 -11.32
N SER A 176 22.12 32.10 -10.23
CA SER A 176 22.19 32.64 -8.86
C SER A 176 23.58 32.33 -8.27
N PRO A 177 24.25 33.28 -7.58
CA PRO A 177 25.48 32.97 -6.86
C PRO A 177 25.11 32.32 -5.51
N ASP A 178 25.86 31.28 -5.14
CA ASP A 178 25.89 30.57 -3.84
C ASP A 178 24.94 29.38 -3.62
N ARG A 179 25.24 28.23 -4.24
CA ARG A 179 25.50 26.91 -3.59
C ARG A 179 25.72 25.83 -4.66
N ASN A 180 26.97 25.40 -4.84
CA ASN A 180 27.31 24.34 -5.79
C ASN A 180 26.95 22.95 -5.22
N LEU A 181 26.07 22.22 -5.90
CA LEU A 181 25.99 20.76 -5.82
C LEU A 181 26.19 20.19 -7.23
N MET A 182 27.44 19.82 -7.52
CA MET A 182 27.75 18.95 -8.67
C MET A 182 27.38 17.52 -8.30
N LEU A 183 26.73 16.79 -9.22
CA LEU A 183 26.57 15.34 -9.17
C LEU A 183 27.95 14.67 -9.30
N ASN A 184 28.71 14.61 -8.21
CA ASN A 184 30.03 13.97 -8.19
C ASN A 184 29.91 12.45 -8.03
N ALA A 185 30.56 11.71 -8.92
CA ALA A 185 30.83 10.29 -8.74
C ALA A 185 31.81 10.09 -7.56
N GLY A 186 31.31 9.55 -6.45
CA GLY A 186 32.13 9.24 -5.27
C GLY A 186 33.12 8.11 -5.57
N SER A 187 34.42 8.44 -5.62
CA SER A 187 35.50 7.47 -5.48
C SER A 187 35.64 7.09 -4.00
N SER A 188 35.45 5.81 -3.69
CA SER A 188 35.56 5.29 -2.32
C SER A 188 36.98 4.78 -2.05
N SER A 189 37.79 5.58 -1.34
CA SER A 189 38.93 5.05 -0.59
C SER A 189 38.45 4.74 0.83
N GLY A 190 38.51 3.45 1.19
CA GLY A 190 37.98 2.94 2.45
C GLY A 190 38.67 3.47 3.69
N THR A 191 37.88 3.66 4.74
CA THR A 191 38.24 3.44 6.16
C THR A 191 36.93 3.47 6.96
N SER A 192 36.68 2.42 7.73
CA SER A 192 35.54 2.31 8.64
C SER A 192 35.61 3.33 9.78
N PRO A 193 34.48 3.67 10.42
CA PRO A 193 34.52 3.69 11.88
C PRO A 193 33.29 3.07 12.57
N MET A 194 33.58 2.49 13.73
CA MET A 194 32.64 1.99 14.74
C MET A 194 31.81 3.11 15.39
N PHE A 195 30.76 2.67 16.09
CA PHE A 195 29.81 3.40 16.92
C PHE A 195 30.38 4.41 17.96
N CYS A 196 29.49 5.34 18.34
CA CYS A 196 29.27 6.04 19.64
C CYS A 196 29.65 7.54 19.81
N ASN A 197 28.58 8.33 20.00
CA ASN A 197 28.31 9.39 21.01
C ASN A 197 28.81 10.85 20.91
N LEU A 198 27.87 11.72 21.35
CA LEU A 198 27.95 13.09 21.91
C LEU A 198 28.41 14.28 21.04
N GLY A 199 27.52 15.31 20.98
CA GLY A 199 27.93 16.68 21.27
C GLY A 199 27.68 17.74 20.18
N SER A 200 26.73 18.64 20.50
CA SER A 200 26.73 20.08 20.16
C SER A 200 26.61 20.49 18.70
N PHE A 201 25.45 21.06 18.33
CA PHE A 201 25.44 22.21 17.42
C PHE A 201 24.44 23.28 17.84
N SER A 202 24.93 24.49 17.64
CA SER A 202 24.54 25.80 18.14
C SER A 202 23.25 26.34 17.55
N ALA A 203 22.54 27.08 18.40
CA ALA A 203 21.45 27.95 18.00
C ALA A 203 21.96 29.13 17.16
N SER A 204 21.25 29.44 16.08
CA SER A 204 21.14 30.79 15.57
C SER A 204 19.74 30.99 15.01
N SER A 205 18.94 31.69 15.81
CA SER A 205 17.70 32.34 15.43
C SER A 205 17.97 33.38 14.34
N LEU A 206 17.03 33.55 13.40
CA LEU A 206 16.57 34.87 12.95
C LEU A 206 15.23 34.72 12.24
N SER A 207 14.32 35.61 12.63
CA SER A 207 12.93 35.75 12.25
C SER A 207 12.76 36.92 11.29
N SER A 208 11.86 36.83 10.31
CA SER A 208 11.01 37.97 9.92
C SER A 208 9.82 37.52 9.07
N LEU A 209 8.62 37.82 9.56
CA LEU A 209 7.34 37.81 8.86
C LEU A 209 7.31 38.84 7.71
N GLY A 210 6.56 38.53 6.66
CA GLY A 210 6.04 39.50 5.69
C GLY A 210 5.02 38.83 4.77
N ALA A 211 3.73 39.11 5.00
CA ALA A 211 2.62 38.66 4.17
C ALA A 211 2.32 39.68 3.07
N SER A 212 2.06 39.22 1.84
CA SER A 212 0.96 39.70 0.96
C SER A 212 1.04 39.13 -0.46
N GLY A 213 -0.12 38.78 -1.04
CA GLY A 213 -0.39 38.95 -2.48
C GLY A 213 -0.34 37.69 -3.32
N GLY A 214 -1.51 37.18 -3.71
CA GLY A 214 -1.64 36.10 -4.68
C GLY A 214 -1.22 36.51 -6.08
N ALA A 215 -0.32 35.71 -6.66
CA ALA A 215 -0.13 35.52 -8.09
C ALA A 215 0.48 34.12 -8.28
N SER A 216 0.03 33.41 -9.31
CA SER A 216 0.46 32.05 -9.67
C SER A 216 1.98 31.93 -9.77
N ASN A 217 2.60 31.27 -8.80
CA ASN A 217 4.04 31.08 -8.74
C ASN A 217 4.43 29.84 -9.56
N TRP A 218 4.94 30.07 -10.78
CA TRP A 218 5.84 29.11 -11.43
C TRP A 218 7.22 29.30 -10.76
N ASP A 219 7.42 28.67 -9.60
CA ASP A 219 8.70 28.74 -8.90
C ASP A 219 9.79 28.03 -9.71
N SER A 220 10.94 28.70 -9.84
CA SER A 220 12.06 28.34 -10.68
C SER A 220 12.66 26.98 -10.31
N CYS A 221 12.60 26.02 -11.23
CA CYS A 221 13.19 24.68 -11.14
C CYS A 221 14.74 24.69 -11.14
N SER A 222 15.36 25.83 -11.48
CA SER A 222 16.78 25.94 -11.84
C SER A 222 17.78 25.82 -10.68
N ASP A 223 17.37 26.01 -9.43
CA ASP A 223 18.32 26.05 -8.30
C ASP A 223 18.81 24.66 -7.83
N HIS A 224 18.10 23.55 -8.14
CA HIS A 224 18.51 22.20 -7.74
C HIS A 224 19.18 21.40 -8.86
N PHE A 225 18.85 21.67 -10.14
CA PHE A 225 19.39 20.95 -11.28
C PHE A 225 20.04 21.94 -12.26
N THR A 226 21.35 22.13 -12.11
CA THR A 226 22.11 23.09 -12.92
C THR A 226 22.54 22.48 -14.24
N ILE A 227 22.33 23.20 -15.34
CA ILE A 227 22.90 22.86 -16.65
C ILE A 227 24.35 23.32 -16.66
N GLU A 228 25.28 22.38 -16.86
CA GLU A 228 26.71 22.69 -16.99
C GLU A 228 26.93 23.59 -18.21
N ALA A 229 27.76 24.63 -18.09
CA ALA A 229 28.09 25.49 -19.22
C ALA A 229 29.29 24.90 -19.98
N CYS A 230 29.02 24.13 -21.03
CA CYS A 230 30.03 23.58 -21.93
C CYS A 230 29.61 23.68 -23.41
N LYS A 231 30.55 23.39 -24.31
CA LYS A 231 30.34 23.48 -25.77
C LYS A 231 29.19 22.58 -26.23
N GLU A 232 29.08 21.40 -25.65
CA GLU A 232 28.04 20.43 -25.96
C GLU A 232 26.67 20.93 -25.51
N THR A 233 26.55 21.56 -24.33
CA THR A 233 25.28 22.15 -23.89
C THR A 233 24.88 23.36 -24.73
N ASP A 234 25.85 24.15 -25.21
CA ASP A 234 25.59 25.24 -26.15
C ASP A 234 25.03 24.73 -27.47
N MET A 235 25.64 23.66 -28.02
CA MET A 235 25.13 22.95 -29.20
C MET A 235 23.72 22.37 -28.96
N LEU A 236 23.48 21.74 -27.80
CA LEU A 236 22.18 21.17 -27.45
C LEU A 236 21.11 22.24 -27.32
N ASN A 237 21.40 23.37 -26.65
CA ASN A 237 20.48 24.51 -26.55
C ASN A 237 20.04 24.97 -27.95
N TYR A 238 20.98 25.16 -28.87
CA TYR A 238 20.68 25.57 -30.23
C TYR A 238 19.79 24.56 -30.97
N LEU A 239 20.11 23.25 -30.90
CA LEU A 239 19.35 22.18 -31.54
C LEU A 239 17.94 22.04 -30.96
N ILE A 240 17.82 22.12 -29.64
CA ILE A 240 16.54 22.07 -28.91
C ILE A 240 15.65 23.25 -29.32
N GLU A 241 16.21 24.47 -29.37
CA GLU A 241 15.48 25.65 -29.81
C GLU A 241 15.09 25.59 -31.29
N CYS A 242 15.93 25.01 -32.16
CA CYS A 242 15.58 24.81 -33.57
C CYS A 242 14.41 23.83 -33.70
N PHE A 243 14.43 22.73 -32.94
CA PHE A 243 13.34 21.76 -32.91
C PHE A 243 12.03 22.40 -32.42
N ASP A 244 12.08 23.21 -31.35
CA ASP A 244 10.89 23.91 -30.83
C ASP A 244 10.34 24.94 -31.82
N ARG A 245 11.23 25.68 -32.50
CA ARG A 245 10.86 26.64 -33.56
C ARG A 245 10.04 26.00 -34.67
N VAL A 246 10.30 24.75 -35.03
CA VAL A 246 9.44 24.01 -35.99
C VAL A 246 7.99 23.96 -35.50
N GLY A 247 7.78 23.58 -34.23
CA GLY A 247 6.43 23.51 -33.64
C GLY A 247 5.77 24.88 -33.50
N ILE A 248 6.54 25.93 -33.22
CA ILE A 248 6.05 27.31 -33.19
C ILE A 248 5.57 27.75 -34.58
N GLU A 249 6.32 27.45 -35.64
CA GLU A 249 5.95 27.82 -37.00
C GLU A 249 4.72 27.04 -37.51
N GLU A 250 4.58 25.76 -37.16
CA GLU A 250 3.38 24.97 -37.45
C GLU A 250 2.12 25.55 -36.80
N LYS A 251 2.24 26.05 -35.56
CA LYS A 251 1.12 26.72 -34.87
C LYS A 251 0.79 28.08 -35.48
N LYS A 252 1.79 28.82 -35.96
CA LYS A 252 1.60 30.14 -36.58
C LYS A 252 0.97 30.06 -37.97
N ALA A 253 1.34 29.05 -38.76
CA ALA A 253 0.94 28.94 -40.16
C ALA A 253 0.43 27.53 -40.54
N PRO A 254 -0.63 27.01 -39.88
CA PRO A 254 -1.05 25.62 -40.03
C PRO A 254 -1.40 25.26 -41.49
N LYS A 255 -2.12 26.13 -42.20
CA LYS A 255 -2.52 25.89 -43.60
C LYS A 255 -1.33 25.74 -44.57
N MET A 256 -0.24 26.47 -44.33
CA MET A 256 0.98 26.39 -45.13
C MET A 256 1.79 25.15 -44.74
N CYS A 257 1.93 24.89 -43.44
CA CYS A 257 2.68 23.76 -42.92
C CYS A 257 2.00 22.40 -43.21
N SER A 258 0.68 22.38 -43.41
CA SER A 258 -0.05 21.18 -43.85
C SER A 258 0.18 20.82 -45.32
N GLN A 259 0.80 21.68 -46.13
CA GLN A 259 1.14 21.31 -47.49
C GLN A 259 2.20 20.19 -47.48
N PRO A 260 2.10 19.15 -48.34
CA PRO A 260 2.97 17.97 -48.29
C PRO A 260 4.47 18.30 -48.36
N SER A 261 4.86 19.23 -49.24
CA SER A 261 6.26 19.64 -49.43
C SER A 261 6.84 20.32 -48.18
N VAL A 262 6.08 21.24 -47.57
CA VAL A 262 6.49 21.96 -46.35
C VAL A 262 6.47 21.03 -45.14
N SER A 263 5.44 20.19 -45.01
CA SER A 263 5.35 19.19 -43.93
C SER A 263 6.54 18.24 -43.95
N GLN A 264 6.92 17.75 -45.15
CA GLN A 264 8.10 16.90 -45.32
C GLN A 264 9.41 17.65 -45.01
N LEU A 265 9.51 18.93 -45.38
CA LEU A 265 10.66 19.77 -45.01
C LEU A 265 10.77 19.95 -43.49
N LEU A 266 9.68 20.26 -42.80
CA LEU A 266 9.65 20.42 -41.34
C LEU A 266 9.99 19.11 -40.62
N SER A 267 9.51 17.98 -41.14
CA SER A 267 9.89 16.64 -40.68
C SER A 267 11.39 16.37 -40.86
N ASN A 268 11.95 16.72 -42.02
CA ASN A 268 13.39 16.61 -42.27
C ASN A 268 14.20 17.49 -41.33
N ILE A 269 13.75 18.71 -41.02
CA ILE A 269 14.40 19.59 -40.04
C ILE A 269 14.42 18.94 -38.66
N ARG A 270 13.29 18.42 -38.17
CA ARG A 270 13.22 17.72 -36.87
C ARG A 270 14.15 16.52 -36.82
N SER A 271 14.07 15.65 -37.84
CA SER A 271 14.90 14.46 -37.95
C SER A 271 16.39 14.83 -37.93
N GLN A 272 16.81 15.85 -38.69
CA GLN A 272 18.20 16.31 -38.71
C GLN A 272 18.63 16.94 -37.39
N CYS A 273 17.80 17.74 -36.73
CA CYS A 273 18.11 18.28 -35.39
C CYS A 273 18.39 17.15 -34.40
N ILE A 274 17.61 16.06 -34.48
CA ILE A 274 17.73 14.91 -33.60
C ILE A 274 18.94 14.02 -33.96
N SER A 275 19.20 13.79 -35.24
CA SER A 275 20.43 13.09 -35.67
C SER A 275 21.69 13.83 -35.20
N HIS A 276 21.72 15.16 -35.31
CA HIS A 276 22.84 15.96 -34.81
C HIS A 276 22.89 16.00 -33.28
N THR A 277 21.73 15.99 -32.61
CA THR A 277 21.67 15.82 -31.14
C THR A 277 22.32 14.50 -30.72
N ALA A 278 22.03 13.40 -31.42
CA ALA A 278 22.66 12.11 -31.15
C ALA A 278 24.20 12.18 -31.32
N LEU A 279 24.70 12.85 -32.36
CA LEU A 279 26.14 13.06 -32.56
C LEU A 279 26.79 13.88 -31.44
N VAL A 280 26.12 14.92 -30.96
CA VAL A 280 26.59 15.74 -29.81
C VAL A 280 26.63 14.90 -28.53
N LEU A 281 25.59 14.10 -28.27
CA LEU A 281 25.50 13.25 -27.07
C LEU A 281 26.54 12.12 -27.07
N GLN A 282 26.91 11.60 -28.24
CA GLN A 282 28.03 10.64 -28.39
C GLN A 282 29.41 11.30 -28.22
N GLY A 283 29.48 12.62 -28.34
CA GLY A 283 30.72 13.38 -28.35
C GLY A 283 31.49 13.31 -29.68
N SER A 284 30.80 12.94 -30.77
CA SER A 284 31.42 12.78 -32.10
C SER A 284 31.96 14.11 -32.67
N LEU A 285 31.40 15.25 -32.23
CA LEU A 285 31.83 16.59 -32.64
C LEU A 285 32.89 17.19 -31.70
N THR A 286 33.07 16.62 -30.51
CA THR A 286 34.02 17.11 -29.49
C THR A 286 34.97 15.99 -29.09
N GLN A 287 34.66 15.25 -28.03
CA GLN A 287 35.42 14.08 -27.59
C GLN A 287 34.47 12.91 -27.30
N PRO A 288 34.80 11.67 -27.74
CA PRO A 288 33.98 10.50 -27.50
C PRO A 288 33.66 10.32 -26.01
N ARG A 289 32.37 10.18 -25.70
CA ARG A 289 31.90 10.09 -24.31
C ARG A 289 31.74 8.65 -23.87
N SER A 290 32.21 8.36 -22.66
CA SER A 290 32.00 7.05 -22.01
C SER A 290 30.60 6.97 -21.38
N MET A 291 30.04 5.77 -21.28
CA MET A 291 28.75 5.53 -20.61
C MET A 291 28.73 5.84 -19.10
N GLN A 292 29.89 6.06 -18.48
CA GLN A 292 30.01 6.41 -17.06
C GLN A 292 29.93 7.92 -16.81
N GLN A 293 30.02 8.75 -17.85
CA GLN A 293 29.93 10.20 -17.72
C GLN A 293 28.48 10.64 -17.52
N PRO A 294 28.24 11.74 -16.78
CA PRO A 294 26.89 12.27 -16.60
C PRO A 294 26.29 12.71 -17.94
N SER A 295 25.02 12.38 -18.15
CA SER A 295 24.28 12.79 -19.34
C SER A 295 24.05 14.31 -19.33
N PHE A 296 24.32 14.97 -20.45
CA PHE A 296 23.95 16.38 -20.63
C PHE A 296 22.45 16.58 -20.80
N LEU A 297 21.67 15.52 -21.09
CA LEU A 297 20.24 15.64 -21.33
C LEU A 297 19.40 15.57 -20.04
N VAL A 298 19.93 14.94 -18.98
CA VAL A 298 19.21 14.76 -17.71
C VAL A 298 18.80 16.10 -17.08
N PRO A 299 19.68 17.13 -16.97
CA PRO A 299 19.26 18.44 -16.48
C PRO A 299 18.09 19.05 -17.26
N TYR A 300 18.06 18.91 -18.59
CA TYR A 300 16.95 19.40 -19.41
C TYR A 300 15.64 18.64 -19.17
N MET A 301 15.73 17.32 -18.94
CA MET A 301 14.56 16.50 -18.58
C MET A 301 14.00 16.90 -17.22
N LEU A 302 14.87 17.08 -16.22
CA LEU A 302 14.46 17.44 -14.86
C LEU A 302 13.89 18.84 -14.78
N CYS A 303 14.47 19.80 -15.51
CA CYS A 303 13.96 21.17 -15.62
C CYS A 303 12.77 21.33 -16.57
N ARG A 304 12.32 20.27 -17.26
CA ARG A 304 11.26 20.30 -18.29
C ARG A 304 11.50 21.29 -19.42
N ASN A 305 12.76 21.41 -19.83
CA ASN A 305 13.19 22.31 -20.90
C ASN A 305 13.16 21.64 -22.28
N LEU A 306 12.72 20.39 -22.38
CA LEU A 306 12.64 19.67 -23.65
C LEU A 306 11.29 19.89 -24.34
N PRO A 307 11.30 20.23 -25.65
CA PRO A 307 10.09 20.34 -26.45
C PRO A 307 9.33 19.03 -26.53
N TYR A 308 8.00 19.13 -26.69
CA TYR A 308 7.15 17.97 -26.84
C TYR A 308 7.58 17.09 -28.01
N GLY A 309 7.71 15.78 -27.78
CA GLY A 309 8.10 14.79 -28.78
C GLY A 309 9.61 14.70 -29.05
N PHE A 310 10.45 15.59 -28.48
CA PHE A 310 11.90 15.58 -28.69
C PHE A 310 12.54 14.25 -28.28
N ILE A 311 12.23 13.78 -27.06
CA ILE A 311 12.75 12.50 -26.54
C ILE A 311 12.22 11.31 -27.36
N GLN A 312 10.93 11.33 -27.73
CA GLN A 312 10.31 10.25 -28.52
C GLN A 312 10.98 10.13 -29.90
N GLU A 313 11.28 11.26 -30.55
CA GLU A 313 12.02 11.31 -31.83
C GLU A 313 13.46 10.83 -31.65
N LEU A 314 14.13 11.20 -30.55
CA LEU A 314 15.48 10.72 -30.22
C LEU A 314 15.52 9.20 -30.05
N VAL A 315 14.60 8.62 -29.29
CA VAL A 315 14.48 7.16 -29.14
C VAL A 315 14.22 6.53 -30.50
N ARG A 316 13.27 7.07 -31.29
CA ARG A 316 12.96 6.53 -32.62
C ARG A 316 14.16 6.51 -33.56
N THR A 317 14.98 7.56 -33.52
CA THR A 317 16.14 7.68 -34.40
C THR A 317 17.28 6.74 -34.00
N THR A 318 17.41 6.46 -32.71
CA THR A 318 18.60 5.77 -32.16
C THR A 318 18.36 4.29 -31.85
N HIS A 319 17.13 3.86 -31.56
CA HIS A 319 16.87 2.49 -31.09
C HIS A 319 17.22 1.36 -32.09
N GLN A 320 17.40 1.67 -33.37
CA GLN A 320 17.81 0.69 -34.38
C GLN A 320 19.30 0.34 -34.28
N ASP A 321 20.11 1.24 -33.72
CA ASP A 321 21.53 1.04 -33.47
C ASP A 321 21.74 0.84 -31.97
N GLU A 322 21.91 -0.42 -31.56
CA GLU A 322 21.97 -0.80 -30.14
C GLU A 322 23.14 -0.12 -29.39
N GLU A 323 24.29 0.07 -30.04
CA GLU A 323 25.47 0.65 -29.40
C GLU A 323 25.30 2.17 -29.22
N VAL A 324 24.79 2.86 -30.24
CA VAL A 324 24.44 4.28 -30.14
C VAL A 324 23.35 4.49 -29.08
N PHE A 325 22.34 3.64 -29.08
CA PHE A 325 21.24 3.72 -28.12
C PHE A 325 21.73 3.56 -26.68
N LYS A 326 22.57 2.54 -26.40
CA LYS A 326 23.20 2.34 -25.09
C LYS A 326 24.07 3.53 -24.70
N GLN A 327 24.89 4.04 -25.61
CA GLN A 327 25.79 5.16 -25.34
C GLN A 327 25.04 6.42 -24.89
N ILE A 328 23.85 6.67 -25.43
CA ILE A 328 23.03 7.84 -25.10
C ILE A 328 22.16 7.58 -23.87
N PHE A 329 21.43 6.45 -23.83
CA PHE A 329 20.38 6.24 -22.84
C PHE A 329 20.86 5.61 -21.52
N ILE A 330 21.97 4.87 -21.48
CA ILE A 330 22.51 4.38 -20.19
C ILE A 330 22.89 5.56 -19.27
N PRO A 331 23.64 6.57 -19.71
CA PRO A 331 23.91 7.77 -18.91
C PRO A 331 22.65 8.51 -18.46
N ILE A 332 21.61 8.56 -19.31
CA ILE A 332 20.32 9.18 -18.95
C ILE A 332 19.67 8.41 -17.80
N LEU A 333 19.51 7.10 -17.94
CA LEU A 333 18.91 6.24 -16.92
C LEU A 333 19.69 6.33 -15.60
N GLN A 334 21.02 6.24 -15.65
CA GLN A 334 21.87 6.39 -14.46
C GLN A 334 21.72 7.76 -13.81
N GLY A 335 21.70 8.85 -14.60
CA GLY A 335 21.49 10.20 -14.09
C GLY A 335 20.13 10.39 -13.43
N LEU A 336 19.05 9.82 -14.01
CA LEU A 336 17.72 9.85 -13.39
C LEU A 336 17.68 9.07 -12.07
N ALA A 337 18.33 7.91 -12.00
CA ALA A 337 18.42 7.13 -10.76
C ALA A 337 19.24 7.86 -9.67
N LEU A 338 20.31 8.58 -10.05
CA LEU A 338 21.07 9.42 -9.13
C LEU A 338 20.22 10.59 -8.62
N ALA A 339 19.53 11.31 -9.51
CA ALA A 339 18.63 12.39 -9.13
C ALA A 339 17.52 11.91 -8.19
N ALA A 340 16.93 10.73 -8.44
CA ALA A 340 15.94 10.13 -7.56
C ALA A 340 16.50 9.83 -6.15
N LYS A 341 17.76 9.39 -6.03
CA LYS A 341 18.41 9.12 -4.72
C LYS A 341 18.63 10.37 -3.89
N GLU A 342 18.79 11.53 -4.52
CA GLU A 342 19.04 12.81 -3.84
C GLU A 342 17.73 13.51 -3.42
N CYS A 343 16.64 13.21 -4.12
CA CYS A 343 15.31 13.75 -3.87
C CYS A 343 14.69 13.23 -2.56
N SER A 344 13.76 14.01 -2.03
CA SER A 344 12.98 13.73 -0.82
C SER A 344 11.53 14.20 -1.01
N LEU A 345 10.61 13.68 -0.19
CA LEU A 345 9.22 14.18 -0.13
C LEU A 345 9.10 15.49 0.66
N ASP A 346 10.23 16.08 1.06
CA ASP A 346 10.26 17.42 1.62
C ASP A 346 9.93 18.50 0.58
N ASN A 347 9.98 18.22 -0.72
CA ASN A 347 9.68 19.20 -1.77
C ASN A 347 9.03 18.50 -2.98
N ASP A 348 8.75 19.25 -4.05
CA ASP A 348 8.12 18.71 -5.26
C ASP A 348 9.12 18.07 -6.24
N TYR A 349 10.42 18.13 -5.97
CA TYR A 349 11.45 17.71 -6.92
C TYR A 349 11.48 16.20 -7.19
N PHE A 350 10.98 15.38 -6.27
CA PHE A 350 10.85 13.92 -6.49
C PHE A 350 10.00 13.56 -7.72
N LYS A 351 9.09 14.46 -8.13
CA LYS A 351 8.19 14.23 -9.28
C LYS A 351 8.96 14.16 -10.60
N TYR A 352 10.00 14.97 -10.76
CA TYR A 352 10.71 15.11 -12.04
C TYR A 352 11.43 13.83 -12.50
N PRO A 353 12.27 13.16 -11.68
CA PRO A 353 12.92 11.93 -12.11
C PRO A 353 11.92 10.78 -12.34
N LEU A 354 10.81 10.73 -11.58
CA LEU A 354 9.74 9.76 -11.79
C LEU A 354 9.04 9.96 -13.13
N MET A 355 8.60 11.19 -13.42
CA MET A 355 7.89 11.50 -14.66
C MET A 355 8.80 11.34 -15.89
N ALA A 356 10.07 11.74 -15.79
CA ALA A 356 11.04 11.54 -16.86
C ALA A 356 11.27 10.05 -17.17
N LEU A 357 11.38 9.21 -16.14
CA LEU A 357 11.48 7.76 -16.34
C LEU A 357 10.17 7.16 -16.87
N GLY A 358 9.02 7.64 -16.39
CA GLY A 358 7.70 7.25 -16.88
C GLY A 358 7.54 7.48 -18.38
N GLU A 359 7.82 8.71 -18.84
CA GLU A 359 7.76 9.08 -20.27
C GLU A 359 8.68 8.20 -21.13
N LEU A 360 9.89 7.93 -20.64
CA LEU A 360 10.85 7.06 -21.32
C LEU A 360 10.33 5.62 -21.44
N CYS A 361 9.76 5.04 -20.39
CA CYS A 361 9.22 3.69 -20.39
C CYS A 361 7.94 3.54 -21.23
N GLU A 362 7.11 4.59 -21.30
CA GLU A 362 5.88 4.61 -22.10
C GLU A 362 6.16 4.68 -23.62
N THR A 363 7.34 5.16 -24.01
CA THR A 363 7.73 5.28 -25.41
C THR A 363 7.82 3.90 -26.09
N LYS A 364 6.95 3.66 -27.07
CA LYS A 364 6.82 2.38 -27.79
C LYS A 364 6.92 2.56 -29.30
N PHE A 365 7.48 1.55 -29.98
CA PHE A 365 7.51 1.46 -31.44
C PHE A 365 6.99 0.09 -31.88
N GLY A 366 5.81 0.06 -32.48
CA GLY A 366 5.10 -1.19 -32.73
C GLY A 366 4.78 -1.91 -31.42
N LYS A 367 5.37 -3.09 -31.20
CA LYS A 367 5.18 -3.91 -29.99
C LYS A 367 6.34 -3.80 -28.98
N THR A 368 7.43 -3.13 -29.34
CA THR A 368 8.64 -3.07 -28.51
C THR A 368 8.70 -1.75 -27.73
N HIS A 369 9.22 -1.84 -26.51
CA HIS A 369 9.54 -0.68 -25.67
C HIS A 369 11.06 -0.62 -25.50
N PRO A 370 11.80 0.10 -26.36
CA PRO A 370 13.27 0.05 -26.38
C PRO A 370 13.90 0.46 -25.05
N VAL A 371 13.34 1.46 -24.37
CA VAL A 371 13.86 1.91 -23.08
C VAL A 371 13.56 0.88 -21.98
N CYS A 372 12.41 0.22 -21.99
CA CYS A 372 12.13 -0.88 -21.05
C CYS A 372 13.13 -2.02 -21.22
N ASN A 373 13.44 -2.41 -22.46
CA ASN A 373 14.47 -3.41 -22.75
C ASN A 373 15.85 -3.00 -22.20
N LEU A 374 16.20 -1.73 -22.37
CA LEU A 374 17.45 -1.20 -21.85
C LEU A 374 17.47 -1.20 -20.32
N VAL A 375 16.40 -0.75 -19.67
CA VAL A 375 16.25 -0.75 -18.21
C VAL A 375 16.42 -2.16 -17.63
N ALA A 376 15.77 -3.16 -18.23
CA ALA A 376 15.85 -4.56 -17.78
C ALA A 376 17.21 -5.21 -18.05
N SER A 377 17.99 -4.68 -18.99
CA SER A 377 19.36 -5.16 -19.30
C SER A 377 20.45 -4.45 -18.51
N LEU A 378 20.12 -3.43 -17.71
CA LEU A 378 21.10 -2.76 -16.85
C LEU A 378 21.75 -3.76 -15.87
N PRO A 379 23.07 -3.65 -15.61
CA PRO A 379 23.77 -4.55 -14.67
C PRO A 379 23.17 -4.57 -13.26
N LEU A 380 22.57 -3.45 -12.85
CA LEU A 380 21.93 -3.27 -11.55
C LEU A 380 20.41 -3.39 -11.62
N TRP A 381 19.83 -4.02 -12.64
CA TRP A 381 18.40 -4.36 -12.65
C TRP A 381 18.03 -5.23 -11.43
N MET A 382 18.78 -6.32 -11.26
CA MET A 382 18.63 -7.26 -10.15
C MET A 382 20.02 -7.60 -9.58
N PRO A 383 20.54 -6.80 -8.64
CA PRO A 383 21.87 -7.02 -8.06
C PRO A 383 21.93 -8.36 -7.31
N LYS A 384 23.06 -9.06 -7.43
CA LYS A 384 23.32 -10.25 -6.61
C LYS A 384 23.59 -9.83 -5.17
N SER A 385 23.06 -10.58 -4.21
CA SER A 385 23.30 -10.34 -2.78
C SER A 385 24.79 -10.47 -2.48
N LEU A 386 25.34 -9.49 -1.78
CA LEU A 386 26.74 -9.44 -1.35
C LEU A 386 26.89 -9.75 0.15
N SER A 387 25.83 -9.57 0.93
CA SER A 387 25.79 -9.82 2.36
C SER A 387 24.45 -10.47 2.78
N PRO A 388 24.26 -10.84 4.07
CA PRO A 388 22.98 -11.37 4.54
C PRO A 388 21.85 -10.32 4.56
N GLY A 389 22.14 -9.05 4.28
CA GLY A 389 21.16 -7.96 4.17
C GLY A 389 20.59 -7.79 2.77
N SER A 390 20.16 -8.89 2.16
CA SER A 390 19.69 -8.97 0.77
C SER A 390 18.58 -7.96 0.45
N GLY A 391 17.60 -7.77 1.35
CA GLY A 391 16.53 -6.80 1.15
C GLY A 391 17.05 -5.36 1.10
N ARG A 392 17.91 -4.98 2.05
CA ARG A 392 18.49 -3.63 2.11
C ARG A 392 19.41 -3.34 0.93
N GLU A 393 20.17 -4.33 0.49
CA GLU A 393 21.01 -4.25 -0.70
C GLU A 393 20.18 -4.09 -1.97
N LEU A 394 19.14 -4.91 -2.14
CA LEU A 394 18.24 -4.84 -3.28
C LEU A 394 17.62 -3.45 -3.39
N GLN A 395 17.09 -2.90 -2.30
CA GLN A 395 16.53 -1.54 -2.27
C GLN A 395 17.56 -0.47 -2.69
N ARG A 396 18.82 -0.57 -2.22
CA ARG A 396 19.82 0.50 -2.43
C ARG A 396 20.54 0.42 -3.77
N LEU A 397 20.77 -0.80 -4.24
CA LEU A 397 21.62 -1.08 -5.40
C LEU A 397 20.79 -1.27 -6.67
N SER A 398 19.55 -1.77 -6.58
CA SER A 398 18.76 -1.98 -7.77
C SER A 398 18.38 -0.66 -8.45
N TYR A 399 18.22 -0.70 -9.77
CA TYR A 399 17.85 0.47 -10.55
C TYR A 399 16.52 1.07 -10.09
N LEU A 400 15.46 0.24 -10.02
CA LEU A 400 14.15 0.67 -9.54
C LEU A 400 14.14 1.00 -8.04
N GLY A 401 15.09 0.46 -7.26
CA GLY A 401 15.22 0.67 -5.83
C GLY A 401 15.30 2.14 -5.43
N ALA A 402 16.00 2.95 -6.23
CA ALA A 402 16.08 4.40 -6.04
C ALA A 402 14.70 5.08 -6.06
N PHE A 403 13.87 4.73 -7.04
CA PHE A 403 12.56 5.36 -7.27
C PHE A 403 11.51 4.89 -6.26
N PHE A 404 11.53 3.61 -5.86
CA PHE A 404 10.62 3.09 -4.84
C PHE A 404 10.95 3.59 -3.43
N SER A 405 12.13 4.20 -3.19
CA SER A 405 12.61 4.56 -1.85
C SER A 405 12.05 5.89 -1.30
N PHE A 406 11.22 6.63 -2.03
CA PHE A 406 10.59 7.85 -1.51
C PHE A 406 9.69 7.53 -0.30
N SER A 407 9.92 8.21 0.83
CA SER A 407 9.28 7.83 2.09
C SER A 407 8.96 9.03 2.96
N VAL A 408 7.86 8.92 3.70
CA VAL A 408 7.46 9.88 4.74
C VAL A 408 7.90 9.43 6.13
N PHE A 409 8.41 8.20 6.27
CA PHE A 409 8.81 7.63 7.55
C PHE A 409 10.10 8.27 8.03
N ALA A 410 10.13 8.62 9.32
CA ALA A 410 11.27 9.29 9.95
C ALA A 410 12.56 8.47 9.93
N GLU A 411 12.44 7.15 9.90
CA GLU A 411 13.57 6.22 9.80
C GLU A 411 14.18 6.14 8.41
N ASP A 412 13.43 6.53 7.38
CA ASP A 412 13.83 6.45 5.98
C ASP A 412 14.37 7.81 5.52
N ASP A 413 13.68 8.89 5.87
CA ASP A 413 14.01 10.25 5.46
C ASP A 413 13.81 11.26 6.60
N ALA A 414 14.92 11.72 7.17
CA ALA A 414 14.91 12.71 8.24
C ALA A 414 14.48 14.10 7.77
N LYS A 415 14.65 14.45 6.49
CA LYS A 415 14.34 15.78 5.94
C LYS A 415 12.84 16.09 6.05
N VAL A 416 12.00 15.08 5.82
CA VAL A 416 10.54 15.17 5.97
C VAL A 416 10.17 15.56 7.41
N VAL A 417 10.82 14.93 8.40
CA VAL A 417 10.60 15.22 9.82
C VAL A 417 10.98 16.66 10.15
N GLU A 418 12.13 17.10 9.65
CA GLU A 418 12.67 18.43 9.90
C GLU A 418 11.85 19.53 9.25
N LYS A 419 11.32 19.31 8.04
CA LYS A 419 10.49 20.29 7.36
C LYS A 419 9.09 20.40 7.96
N TYR A 420 8.43 19.26 8.18
CA TYR A 420 7.00 19.24 8.48
C TYR A 420 6.66 19.10 9.96
N PHE A 421 7.56 18.52 10.78
CA PHE A 421 7.27 18.16 12.18
C PHE A 421 8.27 18.73 13.20
N SER A 422 9.12 19.70 12.80
CA SER A 422 10.13 20.32 13.68
C SER A 422 9.59 21.41 14.61
N GLY A 423 8.40 21.95 14.34
CA GLY A 423 7.79 23.07 15.08
C GLY A 423 7.59 22.83 16.59
N PRO A 424 7.50 23.90 17.41
CA PRO A 424 7.46 23.82 18.87
C PRO A 424 6.19 23.17 19.45
N ALA A 425 5.10 23.07 18.67
CA ALA A 425 3.92 22.28 19.01
C ALA A 425 3.28 21.69 17.73
N ILE A 426 3.20 20.36 17.65
CA ILE A 426 2.41 19.66 16.63
C ILE A 426 0.95 19.71 17.09
N THR A 427 0.21 20.74 16.66
CA THR A 427 -1.24 20.79 16.89
C THR A 427 -1.93 19.74 16.02
N LEU A 428 -3.04 19.18 16.50
CA LEU A 428 -3.80 18.14 15.79
C LEU A 428 -4.22 18.58 14.37
N GLU A 429 -4.68 19.82 14.20
CA GLU A 429 -5.16 20.36 12.93
C GLU A 429 -4.03 20.53 11.90
N ASN A 430 -2.93 21.20 12.28
CA ASN A 430 -1.74 21.31 11.41
C ASN A 430 -1.19 19.93 11.03
N SER A 431 -1.15 18.98 11.97
CA SER A 431 -0.69 17.61 11.67
C SER A 431 -1.57 16.95 10.62
N ARG A 432 -2.89 17.14 10.67
CA ARG A 432 -3.82 16.56 9.70
C ARG A 432 -3.62 17.15 8.29
N VAL A 433 -3.48 18.46 8.16
CA VAL A 433 -3.24 19.12 6.86
C VAL A 433 -1.92 18.67 6.26
N VAL A 434 -0.86 18.62 7.08
CA VAL A 434 0.46 18.10 6.66
C VAL A 434 0.35 16.65 6.23
N SER A 435 -0.32 15.79 6.99
CA SER A 435 -0.53 14.39 6.63
C SER A 435 -1.25 14.26 5.29
N GLN A 436 -2.30 15.04 5.04
CA GLN A 436 -3.02 15.02 3.75
C GLN A 436 -2.13 15.44 2.58
N SER A 437 -1.28 16.46 2.77
CA SER A 437 -0.32 16.87 1.73
C SER A 437 0.70 15.78 1.43
N LEU A 438 1.26 15.15 2.46
CA LEU A 438 2.24 14.06 2.32
C LEU A 438 1.60 12.81 1.68
N GLN A 439 0.35 12.50 2.05
CA GLN A 439 -0.44 11.42 1.44
C GLN A 439 -0.68 11.68 -0.04
N HIS A 440 -0.99 12.92 -0.43
CA HIS A 440 -1.12 13.30 -1.83
C HIS A 440 0.19 13.13 -2.61
N TYR A 441 1.33 13.52 -2.03
CA TYR A 441 2.64 13.31 -2.65
C TYR A 441 2.98 11.82 -2.81
N LEU A 442 2.69 11.00 -1.79
CA LEU A 442 2.85 9.55 -1.88
C LEU A 442 1.99 8.97 -3.01
N GLU A 443 0.71 9.36 -3.10
CA GLU A 443 -0.19 8.88 -4.14
C GLU A 443 0.32 9.24 -5.54
N LEU A 444 0.75 10.49 -5.75
CA LEU A 444 1.34 10.91 -7.03
C LEU A 444 2.60 10.11 -7.37
N GLY A 445 3.52 9.96 -6.42
CA GLY A 445 4.75 9.20 -6.64
C GLY A 445 4.48 7.73 -6.98
N ARG A 446 3.54 7.11 -6.26
CA ARG A 446 3.13 5.72 -6.47
C ARG A 446 2.42 5.51 -7.81
N GLN A 447 1.60 6.46 -8.28
CA GLN A 447 1.00 6.42 -9.60
C GLN A 447 2.04 6.40 -10.72
N GLU A 448 3.08 7.24 -10.63
CA GLU A 448 4.20 7.22 -11.59
C GLU A 448 5.00 5.92 -11.50
N LEU A 449 5.27 5.40 -10.30
CA LEU A 449 5.92 4.10 -10.11
C LEU A 449 5.12 2.95 -10.76
N PHE A 450 3.79 2.97 -10.65
CA PHE A 450 2.94 2.02 -11.34
C PHE A 450 3.06 2.13 -12.85
N LYS A 451 3.01 3.34 -13.43
CA LYS A 451 3.18 3.53 -14.88
C LYS A 451 4.50 2.97 -15.39
N ILE A 452 5.58 3.20 -14.64
CA ILE A 452 6.92 2.67 -14.95
C ILE A 452 6.91 1.14 -14.94
N LEU A 453 6.54 0.51 -13.82
CA LEU A 453 6.58 -0.96 -13.70
C LEU A 453 5.59 -1.64 -14.65
N HIS A 454 4.40 -1.05 -14.83
CA HIS A 454 3.38 -1.54 -15.74
C HIS A 454 3.85 -1.50 -17.20
N SER A 455 4.52 -0.42 -17.63
CA SER A 455 5.11 -0.34 -18.97
C SER A 455 6.16 -1.43 -19.22
N ILE A 456 6.97 -1.77 -18.21
CA ILE A 456 7.95 -2.86 -18.28
C ILE A 456 7.24 -4.23 -18.33
N LEU A 457 6.12 -4.40 -17.63
CA LEU A 457 5.34 -5.65 -17.63
C LEU A 457 4.54 -5.88 -18.92
N LEU A 458 4.01 -4.80 -19.52
CA LEU A 458 3.27 -4.86 -20.78
C LEU A 458 4.15 -5.35 -21.92
N ASN A 459 5.41 -4.92 -21.93
CA ASN A 459 6.40 -5.32 -22.92
C ASN A 459 6.78 -6.81 -22.75
N GLY A 460 6.50 -7.62 -23.78
CA GLY A 460 6.66 -9.07 -23.72
C GLY A 460 8.10 -9.53 -23.45
N GLU A 461 9.08 -8.78 -23.93
CA GLU A 461 10.52 -9.08 -23.77
C GLU A 461 11.02 -8.85 -22.33
N THR A 462 10.36 -7.97 -21.56
CA THR A 462 10.78 -7.60 -20.20
C THR A 462 9.86 -8.12 -19.10
N ARG A 463 8.72 -8.73 -19.45
CA ARG A 463 7.74 -9.25 -18.49
C ARG A 463 8.35 -10.23 -17.51
N GLU A 464 9.12 -11.20 -18.00
CA GLU A 464 9.79 -12.19 -17.15
C GLU A 464 10.82 -11.56 -16.20
N ALA A 465 11.59 -10.58 -16.68
CA ALA A 465 12.55 -9.85 -15.86
C ALA A 465 11.88 -9.02 -14.77
N ALA A 466 10.72 -8.43 -15.06
CA ALA A 466 9.90 -7.68 -14.10
C ALA A 466 9.26 -8.59 -13.04
N LEU A 467 8.66 -9.73 -13.44
CA LEU A 467 8.15 -10.72 -12.50
C LEU A 467 9.27 -11.30 -11.63
N GLY A 468 10.45 -11.54 -12.20
CA GLY A 468 11.64 -11.93 -11.46
C GLY A 468 12.08 -10.87 -10.44
N TYR A 469 12.06 -9.59 -10.80
CA TYR A 469 12.37 -8.49 -9.88
C TYR A 469 11.36 -8.41 -8.74
N MET A 470 10.05 -8.47 -9.04
CA MET A 470 9.00 -8.46 -8.04
C MET A 470 9.15 -9.62 -7.04
N ALA A 471 9.41 -10.83 -7.54
CA ALA A 471 9.66 -12.00 -6.70
C ALA A 471 10.93 -11.86 -5.86
N ALA A 472 12.02 -11.31 -6.43
CA ALA A 472 13.24 -11.04 -5.69
C ALA A 472 13.02 -10.05 -4.54
N VAL A 473 12.19 -9.02 -4.74
CA VAL A 473 11.80 -8.08 -3.67
C VAL A 473 11.06 -8.80 -2.54
N VAL A 474 10.09 -9.66 -2.85
CA VAL A 474 9.38 -10.45 -1.83
C VAL A 474 10.34 -11.38 -1.09
N ASN A 475 11.07 -12.24 -1.81
CA ASN A 475 11.93 -13.27 -1.23
C ASN A 475 13.09 -12.67 -0.40
N ALA A 476 13.66 -11.54 -0.82
CA ALA A 476 14.74 -10.87 -0.09
C ALA A 476 14.26 -10.23 1.23
N ASN A 477 12.95 -10.07 1.43
CA ASN A 477 12.36 -9.39 2.57
C ASN A 477 11.57 -10.30 3.50
N MET A 478 11.60 -11.63 3.35
CA MET A 478 10.87 -12.58 4.22
C MET A 478 11.13 -12.35 5.73
N LYS A 479 12.35 -11.96 6.11
CA LYS A 479 12.72 -11.65 7.51
C LYS A 479 11.94 -10.47 8.12
N LYS A 480 11.24 -9.68 7.30
CA LYS A 480 10.44 -8.54 7.75
C LYS A 480 9.20 -8.97 8.55
N ALA A 481 8.76 -10.22 8.38
CA ALA A 481 7.68 -10.82 9.17
C ALA A 481 8.08 -11.16 10.62
N GLN A 482 9.37 -11.24 10.93
CA GLN A 482 9.86 -11.64 12.25
C GLN A 482 9.39 -10.68 13.36
N MET A 483 9.13 -11.22 14.55
CA MET A 483 8.75 -10.40 15.70
C MET A 483 9.76 -9.29 15.99
N GLN A 484 11.06 -9.54 15.90
CA GLN A 484 12.10 -8.52 16.04
C GLN A 484 12.95 -8.46 14.78
N THR A 485 12.50 -7.66 13.81
CA THR A 485 13.23 -7.45 12.57
C THR A 485 14.48 -6.59 12.78
N ASP A 486 15.61 -7.01 12.18
CA ASP A 486 16.78 -6.15 12.02
C ASP A 486 16.63 -5.29 10.76
N ASP A 487 16.42 -3.98 10.95
CA ASP A 487 16.28 -2.97 9.88
C ASP A 487 17.49 -2.92 8.92
N ARG A 488 18.64 -3.49 9.30
CA ARG A 488 19.82 -3.56 8.42
C ARG A 488 19.72 -4.64 7.36
N LEU A 489 18.92 -5.68 7.60
CA LEU A 489 18.83 -6.85 6.73
C LEU A 489 17.73 -6.71 5.67
N VAL A 490 16.70 -5.92 5.98
CA VAL A 490 15.48 -5.80 5.18
C VAL A 490 15.35 -4.41 4.56
N SER A 491 14.43 -4.30 3.62
CA SER A 491 14.04 -3.03 3.02
C SER A 491 13.20 -2.20 3.99
N THR A 492 13.26 -0.88 3.84
CA THR A 492 12.53 0.07 4.68
C THR A 492 11.02 0.00 4.47
N ASP A 493 10.27 0.51 5.46
CA ASP A 493 8.80 0.53 5.42
C ASP A 493 8.27 1.36 4.24
N GLY A 494 8.85 2.53 3.96
CA GLY A 494 8.43 3.36 2.81
C GLY A 494 8.60 2.66 1.47
N PHE A 495 9.73 1.98 1.27
CA PHE A 495 9.99 1.20 0.06
C PHE A 495 8.96 0.08 -0.12
N MET A 496 8.75 -0.71 0.93
CA MET A 496 7.84 -1.85 0.89
C MET A 496 6.38 -1.43 0.72
N LEU A 497 5.95 -0.31 1.31
CA LEU A 497 4.59 0.21 1.13
C LEU A 497 4.37 0.80 -0.27
N ASN A 498 5.37 1.43 -0.87
CA ASN A 498 5.29 1.86 -2.28
C ASN A 498 5.20 0.67 -3.22
N PHE A 499 6.01 -0.37 -2.97
CA PHE A 499 5.97 -1.62 -3.73
C PHE A 499 4.61 -2.31 -3.60
N LEU A 500 4.09 -2.44 -2.36
CA LEU A 500 2.75 -2.95 -2.08
C LEU A 500 1.68 -2.21 -2.89
N TRP A 501 1.69 -0.87 -2.86
CA TRP A 501 0.69 -0.07 -3.56
C TRP A 501 0.67 -0.35 -5.06
N VAL A 502 1.85 -0.48 -5.68
CA VAL A 502 1.95 -0.81 -7.12
C VAL A 502 1.40 -2.21 -7.41
N LEU A 503 1.68 -3.18 -6.55
CA LEU A 503 1.15 -4.55 -6.67
C LEU A 503 -0.37 -4.61 -6.47
N GLN A 504 -0.91 -3.84 -5.52
CA GLN A 504 -2.35 -3.66 -5.36
C GLN A 504 -2.99 -3.11 -6.64
N GLN A 505 -2.37 -2.08 -7.25
CA GLN A 505 -2.88 -1.49 -8.48
C GLN A 505 -2.85 -2.48 -9.65
N LEU A 506 -1.78 -3.28 -9.79
CA LEU A 506 -1.71 -4.36 -10.77
C LEU A 506 -2.79 -5.45 -10.54
N SER A 507 -3.15 -5.69 -9.27
CA SER A 507 -4.14 -6.69 -8.89
C SER A 507 -5.59 -6.26 -9.07
N THR A 508 -5.88 -4.97 -9.25
CA THR A 508 -7.26 -4.45 -9.37
C THR A 508 -8.08 -5.09 -10.49
N LYS A 509 -7.43 -5.48 -11.60
CA LYS A 509 -8.10 -6.09 -12.77
C LYS A 509 -8.10 -7.62 -12.74
N ILE A 510 -7.53 -8.24 -11.71
CA ILE A 510 -7.46 -9.70 -11.59
C ILE A 510 -8.83 -10.23 -11.18
N LYS A 511 -9.39 -11.13 -11.98
CA LYS A 511 -10.59 -11.87 -11.61
C LYS A 511 -10.18 -13.11 -10.82
N LEU A 512 -10.81 -13.34 -9.67
CA LEU A 512 -10.45 -14.43 -8.77
C LEU A 512 -10.57 -15.83 -9.42
N GLU A 513 -11.48 -16.00 -10.38
CA GLU A 513 -11.62 -17.23 -11.20
C GLU A 513 -10.39 -17.57 -12.04
N THR A 514 -9.52 -16.60 -12.32
CA THR A 514 -8.28 -16.80 -13.08
C THR A 514 -7.08 -17.14 -12.19
N VAL A 515 -7.25 -17.07 -10.87
CA VAL A 515 -6.19 -17.34 -9.88
C VAL A 515 -6.22 -18.83 -9.55
N ASP A 516 -5.09 -19.49 -9.75
CA ASP A 516 -4.92 -20.90 -9.36
C ASP A 516 -4.68 -20.99 -7.84
N PRO A 517 -5.60 -21.58 -7.06
CA PRO A 517 -5.48 -21.69 -5.60
C PRO A 517 -4.28 -22.55 -5.16
N THR A 518 -3.75 -23.40 -6.05
CA THR A 518 -2.64 -24.32 -5.75
C THR A 518 -1.27 -23.76 -6.10
N TYR A 519 -1.19 -22.52 -6.61
CA TYR A 519 0.05 -21.93 -7.12
C TYR A 519 1.20 -21.89 -6.10
N ILE A 520 0.91 -21.70 -4.81
CA ILE A 520 1.96 -21.67 -3.77
C ILE A 520 2.69 -23.01 -3.63
N PHE A 521 2.07 -24.11 -4.10
CA PHE A 521 2.64 -25.45 -4.15
C PHE A 521 3.18 -25.81 -5.54
N HIS A 522 3.05 -24.92 -6.52
CA HIS A 522 3.49 -25.15 -7.88
C HIS A 522 5.05 -25.16 -7.95
N PRO A 523 5.71 -26.07 -8.68
CA PRO A 523 7.19 -26.12 -8.76
C PRO A 523 7.84 -24.86 -9.32
N ARG A 524 7.14 -24.16 -10.22
CA ARG A 524 7.51 -22.84 -10.77
C ARG A 524 7.01 -21.65 -9.95
N CYS A 525 6.53 -21.85 -8.73
CA CYS A 525 6.18 -20.73 -7.85
C CYS A 525 7.42 -19.85 -7.64
N ARG A 526 7.29 -18.54 -7.84
CA ARG A 526 8.43 -17.62 -7.66
C ARG A 526 8.70 -17.27 -6.20
N ILE A 527 7.75 -17.58 -5.33
CA ILE A 527 7.81 -17.24 -3.91
C ILE A 527 8.42 -18.40 -3.15
N THR A 528 9.44 -18.13 -2.37
CA THR A 528 10.10 -19.15 -1.54
C THR A 528 9.51 -19.14 -0.15
N LEU A 529 8.70 -20.15 0.16
CA LEU A 529 8.22 -20.37 1.53
C LEU A 529 9.35 -20.95 2.40
N PRO A 530 9.57 -20.43 3.62
CA PRO A 530 10.45 -21.06 4.59
C PRO A 530 9.97 -22.47 4.96
N ASN A 531 10.90 -23.38 5.23
CA ASN A 531 10.57 -24.77 5.62
C ASN A 531 9.95 -24.85 7.02
N ASP A 532 10.24 -23.85 7.87
CA ASP A 532 9.72 -23.69 9.22
C ASP A 532 8.39 -22.92 9.27
N GLU A 533 7.83 -22.55 8.12
CA GLU A 533 6.55 -21.84 8.04
C GLU A 533 5.41 -22.74 8.53
N THR A 534 4.66 -22.23 9.51
CA THR A 534 3.53 -22.97 10.10
C THR A 534 2.37 -23.06 9.11
N ARG A 535 1.60 -24.14 9.22
CA ARG A 535 0.50 -24.47 8.31
C ARG A 535 -0.83 -24.35 9.05
N VAL A 536 -1.89 -24.00 8.33
CA VAL A 536 -3.21 -23.77 8.92
C VAL A 536 -3.70 -25.00 9.69
N ASN A 537 -3.58 -26.20 9.11
CA ASN A 537 -4.04 -27.44 9.75
C ASN A 537 -3.29 -28.71 9.30
N ALA A 538 -1.97 -28.63 9.14
CA ALA A 538 -1.14 -29.77 8.75
C ALA A 538 0.22 -29.73 9.46
N THR A 539 0.84 -30.89 9.69
CA THR A 539 2.27 -30.93 10.00
C THR A 539 3.10 -30.79 8.72
N MET A 540 4.39 -30.47 8.87
CA MET A 540 5.30 -30.47 7.71
C MET A 540 5.48 -31.88 7.10
N GLU A 541 5.32 -32.94 7.90
CA GLU A 541 5.31 -34.32 7.41
C GLU A 541 4.09 -34.57 6.50
N ASP A 542 2.89 -34.22 6.97
CA ASP A 542 1.65 -34.32 6.18
C ASP A 542 1.75 -33.54 4.86
N VAL A 543 2.35 -32.35 4.89
CA VAL A 543 2.56 -31.51 3.69
C VAL A 543 3.55 -32.15 2.74
N ASN A 544 4.68 -32.69 3.22
CA ASN A 544 5.67 -33.32 2.36
C ASN A 544 5.14 -34.60 1.70
N ASP A 545 4.39 -35.41 2.44
CA ASP A 545 3.74 -36.61 1.91
C ASP A 545 2.72 -36.21 0.83
N TRP A 546 1.88 -35.22 1.10
CA TRP A 546 0.91 -34.71 0.13
C TRP A 546 1.57 -34.07 -1.10
N LEU A 547 2.65 -33.32 -0.94
CA LEU A 547 3.39 -32.75 -2.07
C LEU A 547 4.01 -33.85 -2.93
N THR A 548 4.50 -34.93 -2.31
CA THR A 548 5.03 -36.10 -3.03
C THR A 548 3.94 -36.78 -3.85
N GLU A 549 2.73 -36.92 -3.29
CA GLU A 549 1.55 -37.40 -4.04
C GLU A 549 1.20 -36.46 -5.21
N LEU A 550 1.25 -35.15 -4.97
CA LEU A 550 0.85 -34.11 -5.93
C LEU A 550 1.84 -33.97 -7.11
N TYR A 551 3.14 -34.21 -6.86
CA TYR A 551 4.21 -34.22 -7.87
C TYR A 551 4.43 -35.57 -8.55
N GLY A 552 3.52 -36.54 -8.35
CA GLY A 552 3.59 -37.86 -8.99
C GLY A 552 3.49 -37.81 -10.53
N ASP A 553 3.26 -38.97 -11.15
CA ASP A 553 3.46 -39.19 -12.60
C ASP A 553 2.69 -38.23 -13.53
N GLN A 554 1.59 -37.63 -13.08
CA GLN A 554 0.85 -36.57 -13.79
C GLN A 554 0.50 -35.41 -12.85
N PRO A 555 1.36 -34.40 -12.72
CA PRO A 555 1.06 -33.26 -11.85
C PRO A 555 -0.16 -32.50 -12.37
N PRO A 556 -1.12 -32.12 -11.52
CA PRO A 556 -2.36 -31.43 -11.92
C PRO A 556 -2.14 -29.94 -12.27
N PHE A 557 -0.88 -29.52 -12.38
CA PHE A 557 -0.51 -28.12 -12.49
C PHE A 557 -0.60 -27.59 -13.92
N SER A 558 -1.24 -26.43 -14.06
CA SER A 558 -1.19 -25.64 -15.29
C SER A 558 -0.04 -24.64 -15.24
N GLU A 559 0.43 -24.18 -16.42
CA GLU A 559 1.47 -23.15 -16.45
C GLU A 559 0.98 -21.87 -15.74
N PRO A 560 1.73 -21.35 -14.75
CA PRO A 560 1.32 -20.16 -14.02
C PRO A 560 1.14 -18.96 -14.95
N LYS A 561 -0.02 -18.32 -14.84
CA LYS A 561 -0.33 -17.11 -15.59
C LYS A 561 -0.08 -15.87 -14.74
N PHE A 562 0.16 -14.74 -15.41
CA PHE A 562 0.38 -13.45 -14.77
C PHE A 562 -0.65 -13.11 -13.65
N PRO A 563 -1.98 -13.30 -13.83
CA PRO A 563 -2.94 -13.01 -12.76
C PRO A 563 -2.66 -13.81 -11.47
N THR A 564 -2.38 -15.10 -11.59
CA THR A 564 -2.02 -15.95 -10.45
C THR A 564 -0.73 -15.46 -9.78
N GLU A 565 0.34 -15.27 -10.56
CA GLU A 565 1.63 -14.85 -10.01
C GLU A 565 1.55 -13.48 -9.33
N CYS A 566 0.88 -12.52 -9.97
CA CYS A 566 0.68 -11.17 -9.45
C CYS A 566 -0.17 -11.17 -8.18
N PHE A 567 -1.24 -11.99 -8.12
CA PHE A 567 -2.07 -12.11 -6.93
C PHE A 567 -1.26 -12.59 -5.71
N PHE A 568 -0.51 -13.69 -5.86
CA PHE A 568 0.28 -14.24 -4.74
C PHE A 568 1.48 -13.34 -4.37
N LEU A 569 2.13 -12.69 -5.35
CA LEU A 569 3.14 -11.67 -5.06
C LEU A 569 2.55 -10.50 -4.25
N THR A 570 1.32 -10.10 -4.57
CA THR A 570 0.61 -9.03 -3.85
C THR A 570 0.23 -9.47 -2.44
N LEU A 571 -0.21 -10.71 -2.24
CA LEU A 571 -0.50 -11.28 -0.92
C LEU A 571 0.74 -11.29 -0.02
N HIS A 572 1.86 -11.81 -0.53
CA HIS A 572 3.11 -11.81 0.24
C HIS A 572 3.67 -10.40 0.45
N ALA A 573 3.47 -9.49 -0.50
CA ALA A 573 3.82 -8.10 -0.29
C ALA A 573 2.99 -7.46 0.85
N HIS A 574 1.70 -7.78 1.00
CA HIS A 574 0.92 -7.34 2.17
C HIS A 574 1.57 -7.86 3.47
N HIS A 575 1.80 -9.17 3.54
CA HIS A 575 2.41 -9.81 4.71
C HIS A 575 3.73 -9.14 5.13
N LEU A 576 4.56 -8.76 4.16
CA LEU A 576 5.88 -8.18 4.42
C LEU A 576 5.88 -6.65 4.53
N SER A 577 4.79 -5.94 4.26
CA SER A 577 4.78 -4.47 4.26
C SER A 577 3.81 -3.87 5.26
N ILE A 578 2.50 -4.07 5.08
CA ILE A 578 1.47 -3.41 5.87
C ILE A 578 1.48 -3.91 7.32
N LEU A 579 1.61 -5.23 7.54
CA LEU A 579 1.56 -5.80 8.88
C LEU A 579 2.77 -5.46 9.75
N PRO A 580 4.03 -5.59 9.27
CA PRO A 580 5.18 -5.11 10.02
C PRO A 580 5.08 -3.62 10.36
N SER A 581 4.53 -2.81 9.45
CA SER A 581 4.30 -1.37 9.68
C SER A 581 3.26 -1.15 10.79
N CYS A 582 2.14 -1.89 10.79
CA CYS A 582 1.14 -1.88 11.86
C CYS A 582 1.73 -2.27 13.22
N ARG A 583 2.50 -3.36 13.27
CA ARG A 583 3.20 -3.84 14.48
C ARG A 583 4.17 -2.77 15.01
N ARG A 584 4.98 -2.17 14.13
CA ARG A 584 5.91 -1.08 14.49
C ARG A 584 5.17 0.14 15.03
N TYR A 585 4.03 0.49 14.43
CA TYR A 585 3.17 1.58 14.89
C TYR A 585 2.64 1.35 16.31
N ILE A 586 2.08 0.17 16.58
CA ILE A 586 1.56 -0.20 17.91
C ILE A 586 2.68 -0.17 18.95
N ARG A 587 3.86 -0.72 18.65
CA ARG A 587 5.03 -0.68 19.55
C ARG A 587 5.46 0.76 19.85
N ARG A 588 5.46 1.62 18.83
CA ARG A 588 5.78 3.04 18.99
C ARG A 588 4.79 3.74 19.92
N LEU A 589 3.49 3.46 19.80
CA LEU A 589 2.48 4.01 20.71
C LEU A 589 2.70 3.56 22.16
N ARG A 590 3.04 2.28 22.39
CA ARG A 590 3.37 1.77 23.73
C ARG A 590 4.59 2.49 24.31
N ALA A 591 5.68 2.57 23.54
CA ALA A 591 6.90 3.27 23.94
C ALA A 591 6.66 4.76 24.26
N ILE A 592 5.78 5.43 23.51
CA ILE A 592 5.39 6.82 23.81
C ILE A 592 4.67 6.91 25.17
N ARG A 593 3.72 6.00 25.44
CA ARG A 593 2.97 5.98 26.72
C ARG A 593 3.89 5.70 27.91
N GLU A 594 4.74 4.69 27.81
CA GLU A 594 5.69 4.31 28.87
C GLU A 594 6.70 5.43 29.16
N LEU A 595 7.25 6.05 28.12
CA LEU A 595 8.21 7.14 28.27
C LEU A 595 7.53 8.42 28.80
N ASN A 596 6.29 8.69 28.40
CA ASN A 596 5.49 9.78 28.99
C ASN A 596 5.26 9.56 30.49
N ARG A 597 4.82 8.37 30.91
CA ARG A 597 4.65 8.00 32.32
C ARG A 597 5.94 8.23 33.11
N THR A 598 7.07 7.76 32.58
CA THR A 598 8.40 7.97 33.19
C THR A 598 8.74 9.47 33.34
N VAL A 599 8.42 10.29 32.34
CA VAL A 599 8.64 11.75 32.40
C VAL A 599 7.75 12.41 33.44
N GLU A 600 6.49 11.99 33.56
CA GLU A 600 5.54 12.49 34.55
C GLU A 600 5.97 12.11 35.97
N ASP A 601 6.35 10.85 36.18
CA ASP A 601 6.82 10.34 37.48
C ASP A 601 8.07 11.09 37.96
N LEU A 602 9.04 11.32 37.07
CA LEU A 602 10.25 12.08 37.40
C LEU A 602 9.96 13.54 37.75
N LYS A 603 8.98 14.18 37.09
CA LYS A 603 8.55 15.55 37.40
C LYS A 603 7.80 15.62 38.72
N ASN A 604 6.86 14.69 38.95
CA ASN A 604 6.04 14.68 40.15
C ASN A 604 6.89 14.44 41.41
N ASN A 605 7.96 13.64 41.29
CA ASN A 605 8.90 13.36 42.36
C ASN A 605 10.07 14.37 42.47
N GLU A 606 10.04 15.48 41.72
CA GLU A 606 11.14 16.45 41.66
C GLU A 606 11.58 16.96 43.04
N SER A 607 10.63 17.19 43.95
CA SER A 607 10.91 17.62 45.32
C SER A 607 11.79 16.65 46.11
N GLN A 608 11.73 15.34 45.82
CA GLN A 608 12.45 14.30 46.56
C GLN A 608 13.90 14.12 46.09
N TRP A 609 14.18 14.41 44.82
CA TRP A 609 15.50 14.17 44.25
C TRP A 609 16.26 15.44 43.85
N LYS A 610 15.63 16.61 43.80
CA LYS A 610 16.27 17.87 43.36
C LYS A 610 17.48 18.28 44.20
N ASP A 611 17.47 17.94 45.49
CA ASP A 611 18.51 18.28 46.47
C ASP A 611 19.42 17.08 46.81
N SER A 612 19.22 15.94 46.14
CA SER A 612 20.02 14.72 46.31
C SER A 612 21.36 14.82 45.58
N PRO A 613 22.42 14.10 46.02
CA PRO A 613 23.66 13.94 45.25
C PRO A 613 23.45 13.40 43.82
N LEU A 614 22.31 12.74 43.57
CA LEU A 614 21.93 12.22 42.24
C LEU A 614 21.12 13.22 41.40
N ALA A 615 20.89 14.45 41.87
CA ALA A 615 20.04 15.43 41.19
C ALA A 615 20.49 15.71 39.75
N THR A 616 21.78 15.84 39.49
CA THR A 616 22.32 16.07 38.14
C THR A 616 21.98 14.91 37.20
N ARG A 617 22.10 13.66 37.66
CA ARG A 617 21.75 12.46 36.90
C ARG A 617 20.25 12.41 36.59
N HIS A 618 19.39 12.75 37.55
CA HIS A 618 17.95 12.80 37.33
C HIS A 618 17.56 13.92 36.35
N ARG A 619 18.17 15.11 36.43
CA ARG A 619 17.95 16.19 35.45
C ARG A 619 18.37 15.77 34.04
N GLU A 620 19.52 15.12 33.90
CA GLU A 620 19.99 14.60 32.62
C GLU A 620 19.06 13.52 32.07
N MET A 621 18.63 12.57 32.91
CA MET A 621 17.68 11.53 32.53
C MET A 621 16.36 12.14 32.06
N LEU A 622 15.81 13.09 32.82
CA LEU A 622 14.60 13.82 32.44
C LEU A 622 14.77 14.54 31.10
N LYS A 623 15.93 15.18 30.86
CA LYS A 623 16.24 15.81 29.57
C LYS A 623 16.29 14.79 28.44
N ARG A 624 16.95 13.65 28.64
CA ARG A 624 17.05 12.56 27.64
C ARG A 624 15.68 11.97 27.32
N CYS A 625 14.88 11.64 28.32
CA CYS A 625 13.52 11.11 28.15
C CYS A 625 12.63 12.12 27.42
N LYS A 626 12.66 13.42 27.77
CA LYS A 626 11.92 14.47 27.04
C LYS A 626 12.35 14.56 25.57
N THR A 627 13.64 14.48 25.26
CA THR A 627 14.15 14.52 23.89
C THR A 627 13.74 13.28 23.09
N GLN A 628 13.87 12.09 23.67
CA GLN A 628 13.44 10.84 23.06
C GLN A 628 11.93 10.83 22.80
N LEU A 629 11.14 11.30 23.76
CA LEU A 629 9.69 11.44 23.62
C LEU A 629 9.32 12.36 22.46
N LYS A 630 9.95 13.55 22.37
CA LYS A 630 9.75 14.47 21.23
C LYS A 630 10.08 13.80 19.90
N LYS A 631 11.18 13.02 19.85
CA LYS A 631 11.55 12.25 18.66
C LYS A 631 10.47 11.22 18.31
N LEU A 632 10.03 10.41 19.27
CA LEU A 632 9.01 9.38 19.05
C LEU A 632 7.67 9.97 18.60
N VAL A 633 7.24 11.10 19.18
CA VAL A 633 6.01 11.81 18.78
C VAL A 633 6.11 12.29 17.32
N ARG A 634 7.26 12.83 16.91
CA ARG A 634 7.51 13.21 15.50
C ARG A 634 7.49 12.01 14.57
N CYS A 635 8.18 10.92 14.93
CA CYS A 635 8.14 9.67 14.16
C CYS A 635 6.70 9.13 14.05
N LYS A 636 5.91 9.23 15.12
CA LYS A 636 4.49 8.84 15.12
C LYS A 636 3.68 9.68 14.14
N ALA A 637 3.88 10.99 14.08
CA ALA A 637 3.20 11.86 13.11
C ALA A 637 3.55 11.50 11.65
N CYS A 638 4.82 11.19 11.37
CA CYS A 638 5.24 10.65 10.07
C CYS A 638 4.54 9.33 9.72
N ALA A 639 4.44 8.40 10.68
CA ALA A 639 3.74 7.14 10.43
C ALA A 639 2.22 7.33 10.30
N ASP A 640 1.61 8.28 11.01
CA ASP A 640 0.19 8.60 10.79
C ASP A 640 -0.04 9.04 9.34
N ALA A 641 0.86 9.88 8.78
CA ALA A 641 0.77 10.31 7.39
C ALA A 641 0.92 9.14 6.41
N GLY A 642 1.89 8.24 6.62
CA GLY A 642 2.18 7.15 5.68
C GLY A 642 1.31 5.89 5.81
N LEU A 643 0.83 5.57 7.02
CA LEU A 643 0.15 4.31 7.34
C LEU A 643 -1.36 4.47 7.54
N LEU A 644 -1.81 5.57 8.15
CA LEU A 644 -3.23 5.83 8.42
C LEU A 644 -3.93 6.61 7.30
N ASP A 645 -3.42 6.48 6.08
CA ASP A 645 -4.11 6.94 4.88
C ASP A 645 -5.29 6.01 4.59
N GLU A 646 -6.50 6.55 4.66
CA GLU A 646 -7.73 5.79 4.43
C GLU A 646 -7.75 5.13 3.05
N SER A 647 -7.18 5.79 2.03
CA SER A 647 -7.17 5.25 0.67
C SER A 647 -6.28 4.01 0.56
N LEU A 648 -5.12 4.02 1.23
CA LEU A 648 -4.24 2.85 1.33
C LEU A 648 -4.92 1.72 2.11
N LEU A 649 -5.49 2.03 3.27
CA LEU A 649 -6.15 1.04 4.12
C LEU A 649 -7.36 0.39 3.44
N ARG A 650 -8.17 1.15 2.69
CA ARG A 650 -9.28 0.62 1.88
C ARG A 650 -8.77 -0.31 0.77
N ARG A 651 -7.66 0.03 0.10
CA ARG A 651 -7.02 -0.85 -0.89
C ARG A 651 -6.53 -2.16 -0.26
N CYS A 652 -5.92 -2.10 0.92
CA CYS A 652 -5.56 -3.29 1.68
C CYS A 652 -6.79 -4.13 2.04
N LEU A 653 -7.86 -3.50 2.56
CA LEU A 653 -9.09 -4.21 2.94
C LEU A 653 -9.75 -4.89 1.74
N ASN A 654 -9.83 -4.20 0.60
CA ASN A 654 -10.39 -4.76 -0.63
C ASN A 654 -9.56 -5.95 -1.14
N PHE A 655 -8.23 -5.87 -1.07
CA PHE A 655 -7.38 -7.01 -1.44
C PHE A 655 -7.55 -8.19 -0.46
N TYR A 656 -7.60 -7.95 0.85
CA TYR A 656 -7.91 -8.99 1.82
C TYR A 656 -9.31 -9.59 1.63
N GLY A 657 -10.28 -8.81 1.13
CA GLY A 657 -11.57 -9.33 0.67
C GLY A 657 -11.43 -10.39 -0.43
N LEU A 658 -10.57 -10.17 -1.42
CA LEU A 658 -10.26 -11.17 -2.46
C LEU A 658 -9.54 -12.41 -1.88
N VAL A 659 -8.65 -12.21 -0.91
CA VAL A 659 -7.97 -13.31 -0.21
C VAL A 659 -8.99 -14.14 0.57
N ILE A 660 -9.92 -13.50 1.28
CA ILE A 660 -11.01 -14.17 1.97
C ILE A 660 -11.87 -14.98 1.01
N GLN A 661 -12.27 -14.40 -0.13
CA GLN A 661 -13.03 -15.12 -1.15
C GLN A 661 -12.25 -16.33 -1.67
N LEU A 662 -10.93 -16.23 -1.85
CA LEU A 662 -10.08 -17.37 -2.22
C LEU A 662 -10.12 -18.45 -1.16
N LEU A 663 -9.89 -18.08 0.12
CA LEU A 663 -9.88 -19.02 1.25
C LEU A 663 -11.23 -19.73 1.39
N LEU A 664 -12.34 -18.99 1.29
CA LEU A 664 -13.68 -19.56 1.38
C LEU A 664 -13.99 -20.51 0.21
N ARG A 665 -13.54 -20.21 -1.01
CA ARG A 665 -13.66 -21.12 -2.17
C ARG A 665 -12.82 -22.40 -2.03
N ILE A 666 -11.65 -22.31 -1.39
CA ILE A 666 -10.82 -23.50 -1.10
C ILE A 666 -11.47 -24.35 0.01
N LEU A 667 -12.10 -23.71 1.00
CA LEU A 667 -12.83 -24.38 2.09
C LEU A 667 -14.08 -25.10 1.58
N ASP A 668 -14.92 -24.41 0.82
CA ASP A 668 -16.14 -24.95 0.25
C ASP A 668 -16.36 -24.39 -1.18
N PRO A 669 -16.28 -25.25 -2.22
CA PRO A 669 -16.55 -24.85 -3.60
C PRO A 669 -17.95 -24.27 -3.83
N ALA A 670 -18.91 -24.48 -2.92
CA ALA A 670 -20.26 -23.91 -3.00
C ALA A 670 -20.32 -22.40 -2.70
N TYR A 671 -19.21 -21.77 -2.28
CA TYR A 671 -19.13 -20.33 -2.04
C TYR A 671 -19.69 -19.50 -3.21
N PRO A 672 -20.61 -18.53 -2.96
CA PRO A 672 -20.97 -17.93 -1.67
C PRO A 672 -22.02 -18.66 -0.82
N ASP A 673 -22.65 -19.71 -1.36
CA ASP A 673 -23.74 -20.45 -0.71
C ASP A 673 -23.23 -21.57 0.22
N ILE A 674 -22.34 -21.21 1.15
CA ILE A 674 -21.74 -22.16 2.10
C ILE A 674 -22.83 -22.77 3.00
N THR A 675 -22.81 -24.09 3.12
CA THR A 675 -23.68 -24.82 4.05
C THR A 675 -22.90 -25.32 5.26
N LEU A 676 -23.43 -25.06 6.46
CA LEU A 676 -22.81 -25.49 7.72
C LEU A 676 -23.63 -26.61 8.41
N PRO A 677 -22.98 -27.51 9.20
CA PRO A 677 -21.54 -27.54 9.50
C PRO A 677 -20.71 -27.95 8.28
N LEU A 678 -19.46 -27.45 8.20
CA LEU A 678 -18.55 -27.88 7.13
C LEU A 678 -18.21 -29.38 7.29
N ASN A 679 -17.64 -29.97 6.24
CA ASN A 679 -17.17 -31.34 6.29
C ASN A 679 -16.16 -31.54 7.45
N SER A 680 -16.18 -32.71 8.09
CA SER A 680 -15.19 -33.01 9.13
C SER A 680 -13.78 -33.17 8.56
N ASP A 681 -13.67 -33.61 7.30
CA ASP A 681 -12.40 -33.73 6.60
C ASP A 681 -11.99 -32.40 5.98
N VAL A 682 -10.91 -31.81 6.50
CA VAL A 682 -10.38 -30.53 6.03
C VAL A 682 -9.68 -30.72 4.67
N PRO A 683 -9.99 -29.90 3.65
CA PRO A 683 -9.30 -29.98 2.36
C PRO A 683 -7.78 -29.88 2.52
N LYS A 684 -7.02 -30.84 1.97
CA LYS A 684 -5.55 -30.89 2.07
C LYS A 684 -4.89 -29.58 1.60
N VAL A 685 -5.41 -28.98 0.52
CA VAL A 685 -4.96 -27.69 -0.01
C VAL A 685 -5.06 -26.59 1.06
N PHE A 686 -6.20 -26.47 1.73
CA PHE A 686 -6.42 -25.48 2.80
C PHE A 686 -5.51 -25.73 4.00
N ALA A 687 -5.45 -27.00 4.45
CA ALA A 687 -4.66 -27.42 5.59
C ALA A 687 -3.16 -27.10 5.42
N ALA A 688 -2.64 -27.22 4.20
CA ALA A 688 -1.24 -26.98 3.84
C ALA A 688 -0.89 -25.50 3.56
N LEU A 689 -1.86 -24.58 3.54
CA LEU A 689 -1.57 -23.16 3.34
C LEU A 689 -0.73 -22.61 4.50
N PRO A 690 0.11 -21.59 4.25
CA PRO A 690 0.76 -20.85 5.32
C PRO A 690 -0.27 -20.28 6.29
N GLU A 691 -0.03 -20.44 7.59
CA GLU A 691 -0.94 -19.99 8.65
C GLU A 691 -1.19 -18.48 8.57
N PHE A 692 -0.16 -17.71 8.19
CA PHE A 692 -0.26 -16.26 8.09
C PHE A 692 -1.29 -15.78 7.06
N TYR A 693 -1.74 -16.61 6.11
CA TYR A 693 -2.81 -16.21 5.18
C TYR A 693 -4.12 -15.88 5.91
N VAL A 694 -4.38 -16.55 7.04
CA VAL A 694 -5.53 -16.30 7.91
C VAL A 694 -5.18 -15.27 8.99
N GLU A 695 -3.97 -15.37 9.58
CA GLU A 695 -3.51 -14.45 10.61
C GLU A 695 -3.46 -13.00 10.12
N ASP A 696 -2.95 -12.78 8.91
CA ASP A 696 -2.80 -11.45 8.31
C ASP A 696 -4.13 -10.72 8.20
N VAL A 697 -5.18 -11.43 7.79
CA VAL A 697 -6.54 -10.90 7.72
C VAL A 697 -7.00 -10.48 9.11
N ALA A 698 -6.85 -11.35 10.11
CA ALA A 698 -7.27 -11.07 11.48
C ALA A 698 -6.50 -9.89 12.10
N GLU A 699 -5.17 -9.85 11.93
CA GLU A 699 -4.33 -8.78 12.45
C GLU A 699 -4.61 -7.43 11.78
N PHE A 700 -4.82 -7.42 10.46
CA PHE A 700 -5.17 -6.21 9.73
C PHE A 700 -6.56 -5.69 10.15
N LEU A 701 -7.57 -6.57 10.25
CA LEU A 701 -8.90 -6.21 10.73
C LEU A 701 -8.85 -5.62 12.15
N PHE A 702 -8.09 -6.25 13.05
CA PHE A 702 -7.87 -5.74 14.40
C PHE A 702 -7.29 -4.32 14.38
N PHE A 703 -6.28 -4.07 13.54
CA PHE A 703 -5.66 -2.75 13.39
C PHE A 703 -6.66 -1.70 12.90
N ILE A 704 -7.41 -1.97 11.83
CA ILE A 704 -8.34 -0.97 11.29
C ILE A 704 -9.52 -0.70 12.23
N VAL A 705 -10.04 -1.71 12.93
CA VAL A 705 -11.11 -1.53 13.94
C VAL A 705 -10.66 -0.57 15.04
N GLN A 706 -9.41 -0.67 15.46
CA GLN A 706 -8.85 0.15 16.53
C GLN A 706 -8.51 1.57 16.09
N TYR A 707 -7.90 1.74 14.92
CA TYR A 707 -7.30 3.03 14.52
C TYR A 707 -8.03 3.73 13.37
N SER A 708 -8.79 3.02 12.53
CA SER A 708 -9.50 3.59 11.37
C SER A 708 -10.80 2.84 11.03
N PRO A 709 -11.76 2.74 11.97
CA PRO A 709 -12.96 1.92 11.80
C PRO A 709 -13.85 2.35 10.63
N GLN A 710 -13.72 3.60 10.16
CA GLN A 710 -14.42 4.09 8.97
C GLN A 710 -14.07 3.34 7.67
N VAL A 711 -12.92 2.65 7.64
CA VAL A 711 -12.47 1.84 6.49
C VAL A 711 -13.30 0.55 6.34
N LEU A 712 -13.97 0.08 7.39
CA LEU A 712 -14.74 -1.18 7.37
C LEU A 712 -15.99 -1.14 6.48
N TYR A 713 -16.41 0.04 6.01
CA TYR A 713 -17.65 0.20 5.24
C TYR A 713 -17.41 0.14 3.73
N GLU A 714 -16.85 -0.98 3.27
CA GLU A 714 -16.51 -1.25 1.86
C GLU A 714 -17.36 -2.39 1.28
N PRO A 715 -17.43 -2.58 -0.05
CA PRO A 715 -18.24 -3.66 -0.65
C PRO A 715 -17.86 -5.08 -0.18
N CYS A 716 -16.58 -5.33 0.12
CA CYS A 716 -16.06 -6.62 0.60
C CYS A 716 -16.48 -7.00 2.03
N THR A 717 -17.21 -6.12 2.73
CA THR A 717 -17.63 -6.32 4.13
C THR A 717 -18.44 -7.61 4.34
N GLN A 718 -19.29 -7.97 3.37
CA GLN A 718 -20.09 -9.19 3.42
C GLN A 718 -19.20 -10.44 3.47
N ASP A 719 -18.15 -10.49 2.65
CA ASP A 719 -17.20 -11.59 2.59
C ASP A 719 -16.42 -11.70 3.92
N ILE A 720 -16.04 -10.56 4.51
CA ILE A 720 -15.36 -10.51 5.81
C ILE A 720 -16.27 -11.05 6.93
N VAL A 721 -17.55 -10.66 6.94
CA VAL A 721 -18.52 -11.18 7.91
C VAL A 721 -18.69 -12.68 7.75
N MET A 722 -18.86 -13.16 6.52
CA MET A 722 -18.96 -14.59 6.22
C MET A 722 -17.73 -15.34 6.72
N PHE A 723 -16.54 -14.84 6.44
CA PHE A 723 -15.28 -15.41 6.88
C PHE A 723 -15.17 -15.50 8.40
N LEU A 724 -15.43 -14.40 9.12
CA LEU A 724 -15.36 -14.41 10.58
C LEU A 724 -16.33 -15.43 11.17
N VAL A 725 -17.58 -15.50 10.67
CA VAL A 725 -18.57 -16.47 11.14
C VAL A 725 -18.17 -17.90 10.81
N VAL A 726 -17.75 -18.19 9.57
CA VAL A 726 -17.36 -19.54 9.15
C VAL A 726 -16.15 -20.04 9.94
N MET A 727 -15.10 -19.22 10.08
CA MET A 727 -13.89 -19.61 10.81
C MET A 727 -14.13 -19.78 12.31
N LEU A 728 -14.95 -18.91 12.94
CA LEU A 728 -15.29 -19.04 14.36
C LEU A 728 -16.24 -20.22 14.65
N CYS A 729 -17.08 -20.61 13.70
CA CYS A 729 -17.97 -21.77 13.85
C CYS A 729 -17.30 -23.11 13.54
N ASN A 730 -16.20 -23.13 12.78
CA ASN A 730 -15.50 -24.36 12.36
C ASN A 730 -14.03 -24.35 12.82
N GLN A 731 -13.83 -24.22 14.13
CA GLN A 731 -12.49 -24.05 14.73
C GLN A 731 -11.57 -25.25 14.51
N ASN A 732 -12.12 -26.44 14.21
CA ASN A 732 -11.36 -27.64 13.86
C ASN A 732 -10.54 -27.48 12.56
N TYR A 733 -10.83 -26.47 11.75
CA TYR A 733 -10.08 -26.13 10.55
C TYR A 733 -8.78 -25.36 10.83
N ILE A 734 -8.59 -24.85 12.05
CA ILE A 734 -7.37 -24.15 12.45
C ILE A 734 -6.74 -24.93 13.59
N ARG A 735 -5.51 -25.41 13.39
CA ARG A 735 -4.79 -26.16 14.42
C ARG A 735 -4.34 -25.27 15.58
N ASN A 736 -3.92 -24.04 15.29
CA ASN A 736 -3.44 -23.10 16.30
C ASN A 736 -4.61 -22.42 17.05
N PRO A 737 -4.82 -22.71 18.35
CA PRO A 737 -5.91 -22.08 19.11
C PRO A 737 -5.71 -20.57 19.30
N TYR A 738 -4.48 -20.06 19.23
CA TYR A 738 -4.22 -18.62 19.35
C TYR A 738 -4.69 -17.82 18.14
N LEU A 739 -4.68 -18.44 16.95
CA LEU A 739 -5.25 -17.81 15.76
C LEU A 739 -6.79 -17.73 15.86
N VAL A 740 -7.44 -18.77 16.40
CA VAL A 740 -8.88 -18.70 16.73
C VAL A 740 -9.14 -17.61 17.79
N ALA A 741 -8.31 -17.54 18.83
CA ALA A 741 -8.39 -16.50 19.84
C ALA A 741 -8.26 -15.08 19.25
N LYS A 742 -7.41 -14.92 18.21
CA LYS A 742 -7.26 -13.66 17.48
C LYS A 742 -8.53 -13.28 16.73
N LEU A 743 -9.21 -14.24 16.08
CA LEU A 743 -10.50 -14.00 15.43
C LEU A 743 -11.58 -13.62 16.44
N VAL A 744 -11.59 -14.25 17.62
CA VAL A 744 -12.46 -13.86 18.76
C VAL A 744 -12.13 -12.45 19.23
N GLU A 745 -10.85 -12.09 19.33
CA GLU A 745 -10.41 -10.74 19.69
C GLU A 745 -10.88 -9.70 18.67
N VAL A 746 -10.83 -10.01 17.37
CA VAL A 746 -11.39 -9.14 16.31
C VAL A 746 -12.90 -8.92 16.54
N MET A 747 -13.67 -9.99 16.78
CA MET A 747 -15.11 -9.89 17.06
C MET A 747 -15.39 -9.12 18.36
N PHE A 748 -14.54 -9.27 19.37
CA PHE A 748 -14.63 -8.48 20.61
C PHE A 748 -14.39 -7.00 20.35
N MET A 749 -13.36 -6.65 19.57
CA MET A 749 -13.03 -5.26 19.27
C MET A 749 -14.08 -4.58 18.38
N THR A 750 -14.82 -5.34 17.56
CA THR A 750 -15.91 -4.79 16.75
C THR A 750 -17.20 -4.57 17.54
N ASN A 751 -17.31 -5.12 18.75
CA ASN A 751 -18.47 -4.98 19.61
C ASN A 751 -18.75 -3.50 19.93
N PRO A 752 -19.98 -2.98 19.76
CA PRO A 752 -20.33 -1.59 20.05
C PRO A 752 -20.02 -1.15 21.48
N ALA A 753 -20.01 -2.07 22.45
CA ALA A 753 -19.63 -1.78 23.84
C ALA A 753 -18.14 -1.43 23.99
N VAL A 754 -17.30 -1.89 23.06
CA VAL A 754 -15.84 -1.67 23.03
C VAL A 754 -15.51 -0.55 22.03
N GLN A 755 -16.07 -0.63 20.83
CA GLN A 755 -15.89 0.33 19.75
C GLN A 755 -17.25 0.76 19.19
N PRO A 756 -17.82 1.89 19.63
CA PRO A 756 -19.14 2.34 19.18
C PRO A 756 -19.23 2.58 17.66
N ARG A 757 -18.10 2.91 17.02
CA ARG A 757 -18.05 3.20 15.58
C ARG A 757 -18.24 1.97 14.69
N THR A 758 -18.15 0.76 15.22
CA THR A 758 -18.29 -0.49 14.44
C THR A 758 -19.66 -1.14 14.59
N GLN A 759 -20.63 -0.46 15.20
CA GLN A 759 -21.96 -1.00 15.48
C GLN A 759 -22.60 -1.72 14.28
N LYS A 760 -22.70 -1.03 13.13
CA LYS A 760 -23.30 -1.62 11.91
C LYS A 760 -22.58 -2.89 11.43
N PHE A 761 -21.25 -2.93 11.55
CA PHE A 761 -20.47 -4.11 11.13
C PHE A 761 -20.71 -5.29 12.09
N PHE A 762 -20.77 -5.02 13.40
CA PHE A 762 -21.10 -6.04 14.39
C PHE A 762 -22.52 -6.57 14.22
N GLU A 763 -23.49 -5.71 13.94
CA GLU A 763 -24.88 -6.10 13.64
C GLU A 763 -24.97 -7.02 12.41
N MET A 764 -24.10 -6.85 11.40
CA MET A 764 -24.03 -7.77 10.26
C MET A 764 -23.55 -9.17 10.68
N ILE A 765 -22.56 -9.26 11.58
CA ILE A 765 -22.06 -10.54 12.13
C ILE A 765 -23.15 -11.20 12.98
N GLU A 766 -23.78 -10.43 13.86
CA GLU A 766 -24.79 -10.92 14.79
C GLU A 766 -26.03 -11.45 14.07
N ASN A 767 -26.52 -10.74 13.05
CA ASN A 767 -27.72 -11.12 12.31
C ASN A 767 -27.44 -12.08 11.15
N HIS A 768 -26.19 -12.49 10.94
CA HIS A 768 -25.86 -13.44 9.89
C HIS A 768 -26.58 -14.78 10.13
N PRO A 769 -27.22 -15.41 9.10
CA PRO A 769 -28.01 -16.64 9.30
C PRO A 769 -27.26 -17.82 9.92
N LEU A 770 -25.94 -17.89 9.69
CA LEU A 770 -25.08 -18.92 10.30
C LEU A 770 -24.70 -18.56 11.74
N SER A 771 -24.62 -17.27 12.06
CA SER A 771 -24.25 -16.77 13.39
C SER A 771 -25.34 -17.11 14.40
N THR A 772 -26.61 -16.82 14.05
CA THR A 772 -27.78 -17.10 14.90
C THR A 772 -27.94 -18.56 15.26
N LYS A 773 -27.44 -19.48 14.42
CA LYS A 773 -27.57 -20.94 14.65
C LYS A 773 -26.35 -21.57 15.33
N LEU A 774 -25.13 -21.13 15.01
CA LEU A 774 -23.92 -21.89 15.32
C LEU A 774 -22.88 -21.12 16.14
N LEU A 775 -22.97 -19.79 16.24
CA LEU A 775 -21.93 -19.02 16.89
C LEU A 775 -21.89 -19.25 18.40
N VAL A 776 -23.06 -19.27 19.06
CA VAL A 776 -23.18 -19.52 20.50
C VAL A 776 -22.54 -20.85 20.93
N PRO A 777 -22.92 -22.02 20.35
CA PRO A 777 -22.31 -23.30 20.74
C PRO A 777 -20.82 -23.35 20.43
N SER A 778 -20.38 -22.73 19.33
CA SER A 778 -18.97 -22.71 18.93
C SER A 778 -18.10 -21.90 19.90
N LEU A 779 -18.59 -20.74 20.36
CA LEU A 779 -17.90 -19.94 21.37
C LEU A 779 -17.89 -20.62 22.75
N MET A 780 -18.96 -21.32 23.14
CA MET A 780 -18.99 -22.08 24.41
C MET A 780 -17.99 -23.24 24.39
N LYS A 781 -17.89 -23.93 23.24
CA LYS A 781 -16.89 -24.97 23.02
C LYS A 781 -15.47 -24.39 23.15
N PHE A 782 -15.18 -23.30 22.43
CA PHE A 782 -13.86 -22.66 22.49
C PHE A 782 -13.48 -22.19 23.89
N TYR A 783 -14.43 -21.59 24.62
CA TYR A 783 -14.23 -21.17 26.02
C TYR A 783 -13.75 -22.32 26.92
N THR A 784 -14.21 -23.53 26.64
CA THR A 784 -13.80 -24.75 27.35
C THR A 784 -12.46 -25.26 26.84
N ASP A 785 -12.25 -25.30 25.51
CA ASP A 785 -11.06 -25.86 24.87
C ASP A 785 -9.78 -25.04 25.18
N VAL A 786 -9.89 -23.73 25.44
CA VAL A 786 -8.73 -22.88 25.82
C VAL A 786 -8.13 -23.19 27.20
N GLU A 787 -8.68 -24.14 27.97
CA GLU A 787 -8.08 -24.60 29.23
C GLU A 787 -6.80 -25.44 29.02
N HIS A 788 -6.60 -26.00 27.82
CA HIS A 788 -5.48 -26.91 27.49
C HIS A 788 -4.80 -26.57 26.15
N THR A 789 -4.45 -25.30 25.94
CA THR A 789 -3.66 -24.77 24.83
C THR A 789 -2.17 -25.16 24.86
N GLY A 790 -1.62 -25.57 26.00
CA GLY A 790 -0.27 -26.15 26.14
C GLY A 790 0.91 -25.17 26.06
N ALA A 791 0.71 -23.85 26.13
CA ALA A 791 1.78 -22.86 26.05
C ALA A 791 2.31 -22.41 27.42
N THR A 792 3.49 -21.78 27.45
CA THR A 792 4.10 -21.30 28.71
C THR A 792 3.36 -20.13 29.36
N SER A 793 2.62 -19.31 28.58
CA SER A 793 1.78 -18.20 29.05
C SER A 793 0.30 -18.54 29.19
N GLU A 794 -0.08 -19.78 28.86
CA GLU A 794 -1.45 -20.29 28.76
C GLU A 794 -2.35 -19.88 29.93
N PHE A 795 -1.80 -19.91 31.15
CA PHE A 795 -2.57 -19.64 32.36
C PHE A 795 -3.22 -18.25 32.37
N TYR A 796 -2.54 -17.21 31.86
CA TYR A 796 -3.05 -15.84 31.85
C TYR A 796 -3.85 -15.54 30.58
N ASP A 797 -3.45 -16.12 29.45
CA ASP A 797 -4.08 -15.87 28.16
C ASP A 797 -5.53 -16.37 28.15
N LYS A 798 -5.82 -17.52 28.79
CA LYS A 798 -7.18 -18.07 28.86
C LYS A 798 -8.19 -17.09 29.46
N PHE A 799 -7.82 -16.34 30.51
CA PHE A 799 -8.73 -15.39 31.15
C PHE A 799 -9.05 -14.20 30.21
N THR A 800 -8.06 -13.74 29.44
CA THR A 800 -8.26 -12.68 28.44
C THR A 800 -9.20 -13.14 27.34
N ILE A 801 -8.99 -14.35 26.81
CA ILE A 801 -9.85 -14.94 25.77
C ILE A 801 -11.29 -15.12 26.30
N ARG A 802 -11.43 -15.66 27.52
CA ARG A 802 -12.72 -15.86 28.17
C ARG A 802 -13.45 -14.53 28.42
N TYR A 803 -12.73 -13.48 28.81
CA TYR A 803 -13.28 -12.13 28.94
C TYR A 803 -13.82 -11.59 27.61
N HIS A 804 -13.09 -11.79 26.50
CA HIS A 804 -13.56 -11.44 25.16
C HIS A 804 -14.87 -12.18 24.82
N ILE A 805 -14.90 -13.50 25.00
CA ILE A 805 -16.09 -14.33 24.75
C ILE A 805 -17.27 -13.90 25.62
N SER A 806 -17.07 -13.66 26.92
CA SER A 806 -18.14 -13.21 27.82
C SER A 806 -18.74 -11.87 27.38
N THR A 807 -17.92 -10.94 26.88
CA THR A 807 -18.42 -9.66 26.36
C THR A 807 -19.22 -9.86 25.07
N ILE A 808 -18.76 -10.74 24.18
CA ILE A 808 -19.52 -11.12 22.97
C ILE A 808 -20.87 -11.74 23.35
N PHE A 809 -20.89 -12.68 24.30
CA PHE A 809 -22.14 -13.30 24.78
C PHE A 809 -23.12 -12.29 25.38
N LYS A 810 -22.65 -11.27 26.11
CA LYS A 810 -23.52 -10.20 26.61
C LYS A 810 -24.24 -9.49 25.48
N SER A 811 -23.57 -9.24 24.36
CA SER A 811 -24.19 -8.62 23.19
C SER A 811 -25.13 -9.59 22.46
N LEU A 812 -24.69 -10.83 22.18
CA LEU A 812 -25.55 -11.83 21.53
C LEU A 812 -26.83 -12.11 22.33
N TRP A 813 -26.76 -12.10 23.66
CA TRP A 813 -27.92 -12.27 24.53
C TRP A 813 -28.91 -11.09 24.47
N GLN A 814 -28.48 -9.89 24.07
CA GLN A 814 -29.40 -8.77 23.87
C GLN A 814 -30.23 -8.95 22.59
N ASN A 815 -29.76 -9.76 21.63
CA ASN A 815 -30.47 -10.05 20.40
C ASN A 815 -31.33 -11.32 20.52
N ILE A 816 -32.64 -11.15 20.38
CA ILE A 816 -33.65 -12.21 20.51
C ILE A 816 -33.41 -13.38 19.54
N ALA A 817 -32.77 -13.13 18.39
CA ALA A 817 -32.49 -14.16 17.39
C ALA A 817 -31.58 -15.29 17.92
N HIS A 818 -30.73 -15.01 18.90
CA HIS A 818 -29.80 -15.99 19.50
C HIS A 818 -30.41 -16.73 20.70
N HIS A 819 -31.52 -16.24 21.26
CA HIS A 819 -32.11 -16.81 22.49
C HIS A 819 -32.49 -18.29 22.33
N GLY A 820 -33.03 -18.68 21.18
CA GLY A 820 -33.40 -20.06 20.90
C GLY A 820 -32.20 -21.01 21.03
N THR A 821 -31.08 -20.65 20.40
CA THR A 821 -29.85 -21.44 20.43
C THR A 821 -29.22 -21.49 21.83
N PHE A 822 -29.24 -20.37 22.57
CA PHE A 822 -28.84 -20.39 23.99
C PHE A 822 -29.69 -21.36 24.82
N MET A 823 -31.00 -21.39 24.59
CA MET A 823 -31.92 -22.27 25.31
C MET A 823 -31.75 -23.75 24.93
N GLU A 824 -31.46 -24.05 23.66
CA GLU A 824 -31.16 -25.42 23.20
C GLU A 824 -29.90 -25.97 23.87
N GLU A 825 -28.83 -25.17 23.91
CA GLU A 825 -27.58 -25.52 24.60
C GLU A 825 -27.78 -25.63 26.11
N PHE A 826 -28.57 -24.74 26.73
CA PHE A 826 -28.90 -24.81 28.16
C PHE A 826 -29.61 -26.10 28.54
N ASN A 827 -30.64 -26.49 27.76
CA ASN A 827 -31.50 -27.63 28.11
C ASN A 827 -30.87 -29.00 27.82
N SER A 828 -29.94 -29.09 26.87
CA SER A 828 -29.48 -30.39 26.36
C SER A 828 -27.96 -30.47 26.09
N GLY A 829 -27.22 -29.38 26.25
CA GLY A 829 -25.81 -29.28 25.87
C GLY A 829 -24.87 -29.86 26.91
N LYS A 830 -24.18 -30.95 26.56
CA LYS A 830 -22.98 -31.39 27.30
C LYS A 830 -21.90 -30.30 27.33
N GLN A 831 -21.86 -29.46 26.29
CA GLN A 831 -20.94 -28.32 26.22
C GLN A 831 -21.32 -27.21 27.19
N PHE A 832 -22.61 -26.93 27.36
CA PHE A 832 -23.08 -25.94 28.34
C PHE A 832 -22.64 -26.28 29.76
N VAL A 833 -22.78 -27.54 30.19
CA VAL A 833 -22.33 -27.98 31.53
C VAL A 833 -20.81 -27.78 31.70
N ARG A 834 -20.01 -28.11 30.69
CA ARG A 834 -18.55 -27.92 30.73
C ARG A 834 -18.19 -26.44 30.79
N TYR A 835 -18.83 -25.61 29.97
CA TYR A 835 -18.67 -24.17 29.95
C TYR A 835 -18.97 -23.54 31.32
N ILE A 836 -20.12 -23.87 31.93
CA ILE A 836 -20.50 -23.36 33.25
C ILE A 836 -19.51 -23.82 34.34
N ASN A 837 -19.05 -25.07 34.29
CA ASN A 837 -18.06 -25.55 35.24
C ASN A 837 -16.74 -24.76 35.14
N MET A 838 -16.25 -24.48 33.93
CA MET A 838 -15.05 -23.66 33.74
C MET A 838 -15.27 -22.21 34.19
N LEU A 839 -16.41 -21.62 33.84
CA LEU A 839 -16.79 -20.27 34.26
C LEU A 839 -16.82 -20.11 35.79
N ILE A 840 -17.33 -21.12 36.49
CA ILE A 840 -17.40 -21.17 37.96
C ILE A 840 -16.01 -21.26 38.57
N ASN A 841 -15.17 -22.16 38.05
CA ASN A 841 -13.80 -22.33 38.52
C ASN A 841 -13.01 -21.02 38.37
N ASP A 842 -13.13 -20.37 37.21
CA ASP A 842 -12.48 -19.09 36.94
C ASP A 842 -12.97 -17.98 37.84
N THR A 843 -14.29 -17.89 38.06
CA THR A 843 -14.88 -16.86 38.92
C THR A 843 -14.37 -17.00 40.36
N THR A 844 -14.27 -18.24 40.85
CA THR A 844 -13.75 -18.53 42.19
C THR A 844 -12.28 -18.13 42.30
N PHE A 845 -11.45 -18.57 41.35
CA PHE A 845 -10.03 -18.24 41.31
C PHE A 845 -9.78 -16.72 41.22
N LEU A 846 -10.44 -16.04 40.27
CA LEU A 846 -10.24 -14.60 40.05
C LEU A 846 -10.70 -13.78 41.25
N LEU A 847 -11.78 -14.19 41.93
CA LEU A 847 -12.26 -13.51 43.14
C LEU A 847 -11.24 -13.65 44.28
N ASP A 848 -10.76 -14.86 44.55
CA ASP A 848 -9.76 -15.13 45.59
C ASP A 848 -8.46 -14.34 45.33
N GLU A 849 -7.93 -14.41 44.10
CA GLU A 849 -6.71 -13.69 43.70
C GLU A 849 -6.88 -12.16 43.79
N SER A 850 -8.09 -11.66 43.47
CA SER A 850 -8.40 -10.24 43.56
C SER A 850 -8.47 -9.74 45.00
N LEU A 851 -9.06 -10.52 45.91
CA LEU A 851 -9.13 -10.21 47.34
C LEU A 851 -7.75 -10.28 47.99
N GLU A 852 -6.95 -11.28 47.63
CA GLU A 852 -5.58 -11.41 48.11
C GLU A 852 -4.72 -10.23 47.63
N SER A 853 -4.85 -9.84 46.36
CA SER A 853 -4.16 -8.66 45.81
C SER A 853 -4.57 -7.37 46.53
N LEU A 854 -5.86 -7.18 46.82
CA LEU A 854 -6.36 -6.03 47.59
C LEU A 854 -5.80 -6.01 49.02
N LYS A 855 -5.72 -7.17 49.67
CA LYS A 855 -5.12 -7.29 51.01
C LYS A 855 -3.64 -6.89 50.98
N ARG A 856 -2.86 -7.39 50.01
CA ARG A 856 -1.45 -6.99 49.82
C ARG A 856 -1.31 -5.48 49.61
N ILE A 857 -2.17 -4.87 48.78
CA ILE A 857 -2.18 -3.41 48.57
C ILE A 857 -2.47 -2.68 49.88
N HIS A 858 -3.44 -3.14 50.66
CA HIS A 858 -3.78 -2.53 51.93
C HIS A 858 -2.64 -2.61 52.95
N GLU A 859 -1.99 -3.77 53.08
CA GLU A 859 -0.82 -3.97 53.94
C GLU A 859 0.31 -3.01 53.58
N VAL A 860 0.63 -2.87 52.28
CA VAL A 860 1.64 -1.92 51.79
C VAL A 860 1.23 -0.47 52.08
N GLN A 861 -0.04 -0.11 51.92
CA GLN A 861 -0.54 1.23 52.26
C GLN A 861 -0.42 1.52 53.76
N GLU A 862 -0.61 0.52 54.63
CA GLU A 862 -0.39 0.67 56.07
C GLU A 862 1.10 0.79 56.42
N GLU A 863 1.97 -0.01 55.79
CA GLU A 863 3.43 0.13 55.93
C GLU A 863 3.91 1.52 55.50
N MET A 864 3.36 2.07 54.41
CA MET A 864 3.64 3.42 53.94
C MET A 864 3.13 4.53 54.86
N LYS A 865 2.07 4.28 55.65
CA LYS A 865 1.60 5.25 56.66
C LYS A 865 2.58 5.36 57.83
N ASN A 866 3.33 4.30 58.14
CA ASN A 866 4.34 4.31 59.20
C ASN A 866 5.71 4.79 58.70
N LYS A 867 5.86 6.10 58.52
CA LYS A 867 7.08 6.74 57.98
C LYS A 867 8.38 6.31 58.67
N GLU A 868 8.38 6.13 59.99
CA GLU A 868 9.60 5.81 60.75
C GLU A 868 10.13 4.39 60.47
N GLN A 869 9.25 3.40 60.27
CA GLN A 869 9.64 2.05 59.88
C GLN A 869 9.89 1.95 58.36
N TRP A 870 9.13 2.72 57.58
CA TRP A 870 9.27 2.75 56.12
C TRP A 870 10.63 3.31 55.67
N ASP A 871 11.11 4.38 56.31
CA ASP A 871 12.40 5.00 55.99
C ASP A 871 13.61 4.16 56.45
N GLN A 872 13.40 3.19 57.36
CA GLN A 872 14.43 2.24 57.84
C GLN A 872 14.56 1.00 56.95
N LEU A 873 13.62 0.76 56.03
CA LEU A 873 13.71 -0.35 55.08
C LEU A 873 14.82 -0.08 54.04
N PRO A 874 15.63 -1.10 53.67
CA PRO A 874 16.64 -0.95 52.63
C PRO A 874 15.99 -0.49 51.31
N ARG A 875 16.49 0.59 50.69
CA ARG A 875 15.94 1.16 49.44
C ARG A 875 15.74 0.15 48.30
N VAL A 876 16.53 -0.93 48.28
CA VAL A 876 16.39 -2.04 47.33
C VAL A 876 15.10 -2.82 47.56
N ARG A 877 14.70 -3.04 48.83
CA ARG A 877 13.42 -3.67 49.21
C ARG A 877 12.22 -2.78 48.91
N THR A 878 12.34 -1.46 49.11
CA THR A 878 11.26 -0.51 48.84
C THR A 878 10.97 -0.40 47.34
N ALA A 879 12.02 -0.34 46.51
CA ALA A 879 11.88 -0.34 45.05
C ALA A 879 11.47 -1.71 44.49
N SER A 880 11.99 -2.81 45.06
CA SER A 880 11.59 -4.15 44.66
C SER A 880 10.18 -4.50 45.14
N GLN A 881 9.70 -4.05 46.30
CA GLN A 881 8.31 -4.26 46.75
C GLN A 881 7.34 -3.42 45.92
N PHE A 882 7.67 -2.17 45.61
CA PHE A 882 6.88 -1.36 44.68
C PHE A 882 6.87 -1.96 43.26
N SER A 883 8.00 -2.47 42.76
CA SER A 883 8.00 -3.14 41.46
C SER A 883 7.34 -4.52 41.52
N HIS A 884 7.51 -5.30 42.58
CA HIS A 884 6.91 -6.65 42.69
C HIS A 884 5.39 -6.57 42.90
N ASN A 885 4.89 -5.59 43.66
CA ASN A 885 3.46 -5.41 43.91
C ASN A 885 2.69 -4.81 42.73
N PHE A 886 3.37 -4.10 41.82
CA PHE A 886 2.75 -3.55 40.60
C PHE A 886 3.13 -4.32 39.32
N ALA A 887 4.30 -4.97 39.24
CA ALA A 887 4.85 -5.54 38.00
C ALA A 887 4.92 -7.09 37.97
N ASP A 888 4.86 -7.80 39.10
CA ASP A 888 4.97 -9.28 39.11
C ASP A 888 3.63 -10.03 39.11
N ASN A 889 2.51 -9.32 38.90
CA ASN A 889 1.24 -9.95 38.57
C ASN A 889 0.63 -9.21 37.36
N PRO A 890 0.66 -9.79 36.13
CA PRO A 890 0.06 -9.19 34.93
C PRO A 890 -1.42 -8.82 35.11
N LEU A 891 -2.07 -9.48 36.08
CA LEU A 891 -3.44 -9.28 36.55
C LEU A 891 -3.67 -7.95 37.29
N VAL A 892 -2.62 -7.34 37.85
CA VAL A 892 -2.68 -6.10 38.67
C VAL A 892 -2.23 -4.87 37.87
N ASP A 893 -1.18 -4.96 37.04
CA ASP A 893 -0.68 -3.82 36.25
C ASP A 893 -1.63 -3.41 35.11
N THR A 894 -2.53 -4.30 34.70
CA THR A 894 -3.60 -4.03 33.73
C THR A 894 -4.91 -3.55 34.36
N GLY A 895 -4.99 -3.45 35.69
CA GLY A 895 -6.27 -3.25 36.38
C GLY A 895 -7.30 -4.32 36.00
N GLY A 896 -6.87 -5.55 35.67
CA GLY A 896 -7.68 -6.57 34.99
C GLY A 896 -8.38 -7.57 35.92
N ALA A 897 -7.75 -8.05 37.00
CA ALA A 897 -8.36 -9.11 37.82
C ALA A 897 -9.72 -8.73 38.43
N LEU A 898 -9.84 -7.50 38.96
CA LEU A 898 -11.09 -7.02 39.56
C LEU A 898 -12.19 -6.81 38.51
N PRO A 899 -11.97 -6.06 37.41
CA PRO A 899 -12.97 -5.91 36.36
C PRO A 899 -13.30 -7.22 35.65
N TRP A 900 -12.35 -8.14 35.46
CA TRP A 900 -12.60 -9.47 34.90
C TRP A 900 -13.46 -10.29 35.84
N GLY A 901 -13.07 -10.41 37.12
CA GLY A 901 -13.86 -11.08 38.14
C GLY A 901 -15.26 -10.49 38.28
N LEU A 902 -15.40 -9.16 38.27
CA LEU A 902 -16.69 -8.47 38.36
C LEU A 902 -17.52 -8.59 37.07
N HIS A 903 -16.90 -8.58 35.88
CA HIS A 903 -17.58 -8.80 34.60
C HIS A 903 -18.08 -10.23 34.47
N LEU A 904 -17.25 -11.19 34.87
CA LEU A 904 -17.55 -12.62 34.87
C LEU A 904 -18.63 -12.90 35.92
N TYR A 905 -18.53 -12.29 37.10
CA TYR A 905 -19.57 -12.29 38.13
C TYR A 905 -20.90 -11.74 37.60
N HIS A 906 -20.89 -10.57 36.94
CA HIS A 906 -22.11 -10.04 36.32
C HIS A 906 -22.60 -10.95 35.18
N HIS A 907 -21.71 -11.56 34.40
CA HIS A 907 -22.09 -12.52 33.36
C HIS A 907 -22.76 -13.77 33.94
N VAL A 908 -22.19 -14.32 35.02
CA VAL A 908 -22.76 -15.39 35.84
C VAL A 908 -24.10 -14.94 36.42
N LEU A 909 -24.23 -13.71 36.91
CA LEU A 909 -25.48 -13.13 37.39
C LEU A 909 -26.53 -13.05 36.27
N LEU A 910 -26.14 -12.63 35.07
CA LEU A 910 -27.04 -12.47 33.93
C LEU A 910 -27.51 -13.84 33.42
N VAL A 911 -26.60 -14.81 33.31
CA VAL A 911 -26.87 -16.17 32.83
C VAL A 911 -27.62 -17.00 33.88
N LEU A 912 -27.31 -16.86 35.17
CA LEU A 912 -27.89 -17.68 36.25
C LEU A 912 -29.07 -17.03 36.98
N LEU A 913 -29.13 -15.70 37.11
CA LEU A 913 -30.14 -15.00 37.94
C LEU A 913 -31.25 -14.30 37.14
N GLN A 914 -31.14 -14.11 35.82
CA GLN A 914 -32.30 -13.69 35.00
C GLN A 914 -33.24 -14.86 34.64
N GLN A 915 -32.90 -16.10 35.01
CA GLN A 915 -33.66 -17.32 34.68
C GLN A 915 -34.31 -18.12 35.83
N PRO A 916 -34.12 -17.88 37.15
CA PRO A 916 -34.91 -18.61 38.16
C PRO A 916 -36.42 -18.30 38.10
N LEU A 917 -36.88 -17.44 37.20
CA LEU A 917 -38.30 -17.16 36.97
C LEU A 917 -38.98 -18.08 35.95
N LEU A 918 -38.24 -18.95 35.24
CA LEU A 918 -38.83 -19.83 34.18
C LEU A 918 -38.58 -21.34 34.33
N VAL A 919 -37.71 -21.79 35.24
CA VAL A 919 -37.54 -23.23 35.56
C VAL A 919 -37.92 -23.49 37.01
N SER A 920 -38.88 -24.37 37.24
CA SER A 920 -39.50 -24.65 38.54
C SER A 920 -38.58 -25.30 39.60
N GLN A 921 -37.33 -25.65 39.23
CA GLN A 921 -36.28 -26.13 40.12
C GLN A 921 -34.89 -25.80 39.52
N PRO A 922 -34.12 -24.84 40.06
CA PRO A 922 -32.72 -24.71 39.67
C PRO A 922 -31.91 -25.94 40.16
N PRO A 923 -30.99 -26.49 39.35
CA PRO A 923 -30.10 -27.57 39.76
C PRO A 923 -29.43 -27.29 41.11
N PRO A 924 -29.34 -28.27 42.04
CA PRO A 924 -28.83 -28.04 43.40
C PRO A 924 -27.41 -27.45 43.46
N PHE A 925 -26.60 -27.64 42.42
CA PHE A 925 -25.28 -27.02 42.29
C PHE A 925 -25.33 -25.49 42.05
N LEU A 926 -26.33 -24.97 41.33
CA LEU A 926 -26.54 -23.53 41.14
C LEU A 926 -26.98 -22.84 42.43
N ILE A 927 -27.76 -23.54 43.25
CA ILE A 927 -28.13 -23.08 44.59
C ILE A 927 -26.88 -23.03 45.47
N LEU A 928 -26.07 -24.10 45.49
CA LEU A 928 -24.82 -24.14 46.27
C LEU A 928 -23.86 -23.02 45.85
N LEU A 929 -23.77 -22.72 44.56
CA LEU A 929 -22.93 -21.67 44.01
C LEU A 929 -23.42 -20.26 44.37
N SER A 930 -24.72 -19.96 44.20
CA SER A 930 -25.26 -18.66 44.60
C SER A 930 -25.07 -18.46 46.10
N THR A 931 -25.26 -19.52 46.90
CA THR A 931 -25.09 -19.48 48.36
C THR A 931 -23.62 -19.28 48.76
N THR A 932 -22.68 -19.92 48.07
CA THR A 932 -21.23 -19.78 48.35
C THR A 932 -20.73 -18.40 47.95
N LEU A 933 -21.15 -17.88 46.80
CA LEU A 933 -20.84 -16.52 46.34
C LEU A 933 -21.48 -15.45 47.23
N PHE A 934 -22.72 -15.65 47.70
CA PHE A 934 -23.39 -14.76 48.65
C PHE A 934 -22.69 -14.77 50.03
N ARG A 935 -22.17 -15.92 50.47
CA ARG A 935 -21.39 -16.05 51.72
C ARG A 935 -20.06 -15.31 51.66
N VAL A 936 -19.36 -15.36 50.52
CA VAL A 936 -18.10 -14.64 50.31
C VAL A 936 -18.33 -13.12 50.28
N LEU A 937 -19.38 -12.64 49.61
CA LEU A 937 -19.71 -11.20 49.52
C LEU A 937 -20.22 -10.60 50.84
N LEU A 938 -20.90 -11.38 51.69
CA LEU A 938 -21.39 -10.91 52.98
C LEU A 938 -20.38 -11.06 54.13
N GLY A 939 -19.19 -11.60 53.87
CA GLY A 939 -18.16 -11.79 54.89
C GLY A 939 -18.61 -12.67 56.06
N LEU A 940 -19.48 -13.65 55.82
CA LEU A 940 -19.99 -14.53 56.88
C LEU A 940 -18.96 -15.62 57.21
N PRO A 941 -18.48 -15.73 58.46
CA PRO A 941 -17.56 -16.79 58.86
C PRO A 941 -18.24 -18.17 58.80
N SER A 942 -17.43 -19.20 58.57
CA SER A 942 -17.75 -20.62 58.37
C SER A 942 -18.39 -21.36 59.57
N TYR A 943 -19.33 -20.73 60.28
CA TYR A 943 -19.89 -21.23 61.55
C TYR A 943 -21.36 -21.68 61.50
N LEU A 944 -21.90 -22.01 60.32
CA LEU A 944 -23.28 -22.50 60.17
C LEU A 944 -23.34 -23.88 59.49
N GLU A 945 -22.66 -24.86 60.08
CA GLU A 945 -22.93 -26.29 59.83
C GLU A 945 -24.08 -26.86 60.69
N SER A 946 -24.82 -26.02 61.42
CA SER A 946 -25.82 -26.51 62.39
C SER A 946 -27.26 -26.02 62.16
N ASN A 947 -27.70 -25.77 60.91
CA ASN A 947 -29.15 -25.74 60.61
C ASN A 947 -29.47 -25.79 59.09
N PRO A 948 -30.11 -26.86 58.58
CA PRO A 948 -30.37 -27.07 57.15
C PRO A 948 -31.66 -26.40 56.63
N LYS A 949 -32.10 -25.27 57.21
CA LYS A 949 -33.40 -24.63 56.86
C LYS A 949 -33.33 -23.12 56.56
N LEU A 950 -32.19 -22.60 56.15
CA LEU A 950 -32.06 -21.21 55.69
C LEU A 950 -31.42 -21.14 54.31
#